data_AF-A0A6C0CGI3-F1
#
_entry.id   AF-A0A6C0CGI3-F1
#
_cell.length_a   1.000
_cell.length_b   1.000
_cell.length_c   1.000
_cell.angle_alpha   90.00
_cell.angle_beta   90.00
_cell.angle_gamma   90.00
#
_symmetry.space_group_name_H-M   'P 1'
#
loop_
_entity.id
_entity.type
_entity.pdbx_description
1 polymer ?
#
loop_
_entity_poly.entity_id
_entity_poly.type
_entity_poly.pdbx_seq_one_letter_code
_entity_poly.pdbx_strand_id
1 'polypeptide(L)'
;MGKKKSIDGLDFVRPPMLEMKKVDESSDYKEYEVTTFRTPKDRNSTNEDDQSYIFTSVTDSMIFCNEKMKIQMPKKSFMKNHNGKHKFAYAFGMFPFPKTGKAAYLDGCILGALGLKRQGVNADVICFVTPDINFQDRMKLAVVFDQVIRVPYISPYEMPDDGVPELKTIKMDPKIFDNCNNYTKMHPYTHVFFKLHIFNPDLFKAEGSDEPYEKVCFVDSDLVPMNYYDSLFMLETPAGWVEYRKKFPYKDSYAWDRCDFLKHGEKIPKIFTDVDQPGGADVNAGLMVVTPNKKEYNSMIRQITSPLETWMGKDKLHKGYHDFNFDNPIGQKFVPNSYCYPEQNYLTKRYSGKWTFIEFAFQSWSLDPCNSFGIHMAAFNPKPWFKQPAGTEVELKERPKQYVKLFDEDNEDLLQPVEIPEAVAMFDENLNYENISVSYELFNDVIVWGLVNYPDLRYFFMEKAEIHGSKVSFDKDIFKPLTKDNKFMYFKDIKRGSSVYKRLTMSQKYICNLIQDYEKFAPEIKDKYTSVCKTKMFDRYGNYVVNFAMVTYPGVKDIYEKEETMLLKEKLMPFGKFKGTPIADMDKKDIKEFFKTKEFKQNPKVRKVFRKSAFGDLMKPESEYKDMLAPTKDKSMSTKGALRGKRVKKGKTMRKAKRVKKGKTMRKGKRTLYYFYMDGCGWCDKFNPTWIKLVKEFKNKLTMKKVNGPESPELLRKFDIQTFPAIVLVTGKGPDKYEGDRSMKDLKKFLR
;
A
#
# COMPACT_ATOMS: atom_id res chain seq x y z
N MET A 1 5.58 -1.30 -27.24
CA MET A 1 4.31 -0.58 -26.97
C MET A 1 4.66 0.86 -26.61
N GLY A 2 3.77 1.83 -26.85
CA GLY A 2 4.02 3.22 -26.45
C GLY A 2 4.00 3.36 -24.92
N LYS A 3 4.78 4.30 -24.39
CA LYS A 3 4.86 4.57 -22.95
C LYS A 3 3.50 5.05 -22.40
N LYS A 4 3.13 4.56 -21.21
CA LYS A 4 1.85 4.86 -20.53
C LYS A 4 2.03 5.96 -19.49
N LYS A 5 1.00 6.79 -19.29
CA LYS A 5 1.00 7.88 -18.30
C LYS A 5 0.32 7.43 -17.01
N SER A 6 0.73 7.95 -15.87
CA SER A 6 0.09 7.64 -14.59
C SER A 6 -1.19 8.44 -14.37
N ILE A 7 -2.13 7.88 -13.62
CA ILE A 7 -3.35 8.58 -13.20
C ILE A 7 -2.99 9.60 -12.11
N ASP A 8 -3.54 10.81 -12.23
CA ASP A 8 -3.33 11.89 -11.26
C ASP A 8 -4.27 11.75 -10.06
N GLY A 9 -3.91 12.36 -8.92
CA GLY A 9 -4.75 12.36 -7.72
C GLY A 9 -4.48 11.17 -6.78
N LEU A 10 -5.52 10.39 -6.46
CA LEU A 10 -5.48 9.32 -5.46
C LEU A 10 -4.55 8.15 -5.81
N ASP A 11 -4.25 8.02 -7.11
CA ASP A 11 -3.54 6.88 -7.67
C ASP A 11 -2.03 7.13 -7.89
N PHE A 12 -1.59 8.34 -7.56
CA PHE A 12 -0.20 8.79 -7.61
C PHE A 12 0.60 8.33 -6.39
N VAL A 13 1.84 7.86 -6.59
CA VAL A 13 2.76 7.51 -5.49
C VAL A 13 3.74 8.64 -5.27
N ARG A 14 3.72 9.23 -4.07
CA ARG A 14 4.63 10.32 -3.74
C ARG A 14 6.07 9.82 -3.65
N PRO A 15 7.06 10.68 -3.90
CA PRO A 15 8.42 10.39 -3.52
C PRO A 15 8.49 10.03 -2.01
N PRO A 16 9.43 9.16 -1.64
CA PRO A 16 9.64 8.79 -0.25
C PRO A 16 10.15 10.00 0.55
N MET A 17 9.31 10.66 1.35
CA MET A 17 9.60 11.99 1.89
C MET A 17 9.37 12.15 3.40
N LEU A 18 9.42 11.08 4.21
CA LEU A 18 9.30 11.24 5.67
C LEU A 18 10.63 11.68 6.31
N GLU A 19 10.58 12.66 7.21
CA GLU A 19 11.71 13.00 8.08
C GLU A 19 11.42 12.53 9.51
N MET A 20 12.33 11.73 10.06
CA MET A 20 12.24 11.19 11.42
C MET A 20 13.31 11.87 12.29
N LYS A 21 12.88 12.80 13.15
CA LYS A 21 13.78 13.50 14.07
C LYS A 21 13.56 12.99 15.48
N LYS A 22 14.59 12.40 16.11
CA LYS A 22 14.54 12.09 17.53
C LYS A 22 14.40 13.38 18.33
N VAL A 23 13.37 13.47 19.17
CA VAL A 23 13.08 14.66 19.99
C VAL A 23 13.25 14.40 21.48
N ASP A 24 13.06 13.16 21.94
CA ASP A 24 13.19 12.80 23.35
C ASP A 24 13.60 11.32 23.53
N GLU A 25 14.02 10.94 24.73
CA GLU A 25 14.29 9.55 25.13
C GLU A 25 14.11 9.37 26.65
N SER A 26 13.28 8.39 27.03
CA SER A 26 13.07 7.96 28.41
C SER A 26 13.74 6.62 28.69
N SER A 27 13.58 6.05 29.89
CA SER A 27 13.95 4.65 30.19
C SER A 27 13.19 3.65 29.32
N ASP A 28 12.02 4.03 28.82
CA ASP A 28 11.03 3.11 28.26
C ASP A 28 10.95 3.21 26.74
N TYR A 29 11.19 4.39 26.16
CA TYR A 29 11.04 4.62 24.72
C TYR A 29 11.98 5.71 24.18
N LYS A 30 12.06 5.77 22.85
CA LYS A 30 12.64 6.89 22.08
C LYS A 30 11.51 7.59 21.34
N GLU A 31 11.38 8.90 21.51
CA GLU A 31 10.36 9.69 20.82
C GLU A 31 10.93 10.32 19.54
N TYR A 32 10.16 10.20 18.46
CA TYR A 32 10.48 10.79 17.17
C TYR A 32 9.34 11.71 16.74
N GLU A 33 9.70 12.92 16.30
CA GLU A 33 8.83 13.78 15.48
C GLU A 33 8.97 13.33 14.02
N VAL A 34 7.87 12.88 13.44
CA VAL A 34 7.74 12.53 12.03
C VAL A 34 7.20 13.75 11.29
N THR A 35 7.97 14.29 10.35
CA THR A 35 7.49 15.34 9.42
C THR A 35 7.08 14.70 8.10
N THR A 36 5.83 14.96 7.69
CA THR A 36 5.16 14.32 6.54
C THR A 36 5.12 15.22 5.30
N PHE A 37 5.48 16.49 5.48
CA PHE A 37 5.47 17.57 4.48
C PHE A 37 4.11 17.73 3.79
N ARG A 38 3.02 17.53 4.54
CA ARG A 38 1.64 17.75 4.10
C ARG A 38 0.84 18.51 5.14
N THR A 39 0.36 19.69 4.76
CA THR A 39 -0.41 20.55 5.64
C THR A 39 -1.91 20.43 5.31
N PRO A 40 -2.81 20.32 6.30
CA PRO A 40 -4.22 20.65 6.10
C PRO A 40 -4.35 22.06 5.53
N LYS A 41 -5.14 22.24 4.46
CA LYS A 41 -5.49 23.57 3.93
C LYS A 41 -6.57 24.22 4.79
N ASP A 42 -6.68 25.54 4.64
CA ASP A 42 -7.51 26.46 5.43
C ASP A 42 -8.91 25.91 5.76
N ARG A 43 -9.38 26.20 6.99
CA ARG A 43 -10.70 25.84 7.48
C ARG A 43 -11.75 26.78 6.87
N ASN A 44 -12.86 26.22 6.39
CA ASN A 44 -13.97 27.05 5.89
C ASN A 44 -14.71 27.81 7.01
N SER A 45 -14.55 27.42 8.28
CA SER A 45 -15.07 28.15 9.45
C SER A 45 -13.93 28.44 10.43
N THR A 46 -13.96 29.63 11.04
CA THR A 46 -12.98 30.08 12.06
C THR A 46 -13.57 30.09 13.47
N ASN A 47 -14.86 29.78 13.64
CA ASN A 47 -15.54 29.79 14.93
C ASN A 47 -15.47 28.40 15.60
N GLU A 48 -14.69 28.25 16.67
CA GLU A 48 -14.51 26.97 17.39
C GLU A 48 -15.78 26.51 18.15
N ASP A 49 -16.70 27.43 18.44
CA ASP A 49 -17.96 27.11 19.13
C ASP A 49 -19.04 26.54 18.20
N ASP A 50 -18.82 26.60 16.88
CA ASP A 50 -19.72 25.99 15.90
C ASP A 50 -19.44 24.49 15.79
N GLN A 51 -20.43 23.64 16.07
CA GLN A 51 -20.29 22.18 15.88
C GLN A 51 -19.93 21.79 14.44
N SER A 52 -20.23 22.64 13.45
CA SER A 52 -19.84 22.43 12.05
C SER A 52 -18.34 22.65 11.81
N TYR A 53 -17.66 23.40 12.69
CA TYR A 53 -16.24 23.75 12.60
C TYR A 53 -15.35 22.52 12.40
N ILE A 54 -15.63 21.46 13.16
CA ILE A 54 -14.85 20.23 13.09
C ILE A 54 -14.97 19.52 11.74
N PHE A 55 -15.89 19.97 10.90
CA PHE A 55 -16.22 19.40 9.62
C PHE A 55 -15.78 20.24 8.40
N THR A 56 -14.90 21.23 8.60
CA THR A 56 -14.57 22.23 7.56
C THR A 56 -13.14 22.19 6.98
N SER A 57 -12.25 21.33 7.48
CA SER A 57 -10.88 21.22 6.95
C SER A 57 -10.85 20.46 5.61
N VAL A 58 -9.78 20.70 4.85
CA VAL A 58 -9.46 19.97 3.62
C VAL A 58 -8.01 19.56 3.70
N THR A 59 -7.72 18.26 3.64
CA THR A 59 -6.33 17.79 3.67
C THR A 59 -5.82 17.45 2.26
N ASP A 60 -4.58 17.85 1.98
CA ASP A 60 -3.86 17.50 0.75
C ASP A 60 -3.19 16.12 0.84
N SER A 61 -3.30 15.43 1.98
CA SER A 61 -2.70 14.12 2.27
C SER A 61 -3.77 13.07 2.49
N MET A 62 -3.63 11.92 1.84
CA MET A 62 -4.61 10.82 1.95
C MET A 62 -4.36 9.85 3.11
N ILE A 63 -3.18 9.94 3.75
CA ILE A 63 -2.72 9.00 4.79
C ILE A 63 -2.12 9.65 6.03
N PHE A 64 -2.01 10.98 6.08
CA PHE A 64 -1.53 11.71 7.26
C PHE A 64 -2.47 12.86 7.56
N CYS A 65 -2.93 12.95 8.80
CA CYS A 65 -3.81 14.04 9.20
C CYS A 65 -3.10 15.32 9.57
N ASN A 66 -1.82 15.22 9.90
CA ASN A 66 -1.03 16.33 10.37
C ASN A 66 0.30 16.40 9.61
N GLU A 67 0.81 17.61 9.43
CA GLU A 67 2.14 17.83 8.86
C GLU A 67 3.23 17.19 9.71
N LYS A 68 2.99 17.13 11.01
CA LYS A 68 3.87 16.52 11.99
C LYS A 68 3.07 15.61 12.91
N MET A 69 3.67 14.50 13.30
CA MET A 69 3.15 13.62 14.33
C MET A 69 4.30 13.10 15.19
N LYS A 70 4.01 12.75 16.44
CA LYS A 70 4.97 12.10 17.32
C LYS A 70 4.72 10.61 17.36
N ILE A 71 5.78 9.81 17.32
CA ILE A 71 5.72 8.38 17.60
C ILE A 71 6.72 8.04 18.70
N GLN A 72 6.32 7.14 19.61
CA GLN A 72 7.17 6.64 20.67
C GLN A 72 7.56 5.20 20.34
N MET A 73 8.83 4.98 20.01
CA MET A 73 9.35 3.63 19.76
C MET A 73 9.82 3.02 21.08
N PRO A 74 9.17 1.96 21.60
CA PRO A 74 9.56 1.36 22.87
C PRO A 74 10.94 0.71 22.78
N LYS A 75 11.66 0.72 23.90
CA LYS A 75 12.91 0.00 24.08
C LYS A 75 12.61 -1.48 24.36
N LYS A 76 13.53 -2.36 23.99
CA LYS A 76 13.39 -3.82 24.22
C LYS A 76 13.09 -4.16 25.68
N SER A 77 13.70 -3.44 26.62
CA SER A 77 13.46 -3.61 28.06
C SER A 77 12.01 -3.33 28.45
N PHE A 78 11.39 -2.29 27.87
CA PHE A 78 9.99 -1.94 28.13
C PHE A 78 9.01 -2.96 27.57
N MET A 79 9.40 -3.71 26.54
CA MET A 79 8.57 -4.72 25.87
C MET A 79 8.55 -6.07 26.59
N LYS A 80 9.38 -6.23 27.64
CA LYS A 80 9.50 -7.44 28.44
C LYS A 80 9.00 -7.21 29.87
N ASN A 81 8.35 -8.21 30.45
CA ASN A 81 7.94 -8.17 31.86
C ASN A 81 9.13 -8.52 32.77
N HIS A 82 8.91 -8.50 34.08
CA HIS A 82 9.94 -8.80 35.07
C HIS A 82 10.52 -10.23 34.95
N ASN A 83 9.79 -11.15 34.30
CA ASN A 83 10.22 -12.52 34.02
C ASN A 83 10.89 -12.69 32.64
N GLY A 84 11.12 -11.60 31.90
CA GLY A 84 11.71 -11.64 30.56
C GLY A 84 10.78 -12.14 29.45
N LYS A 85 9.49 -12.33 29.73
CA LYS A 85 8.44 -12.67 28.76
C LYS A 85 7.91 -11.42 28.05
N HIS A 86 7.36 -11.56 26.85
CA HIS A 86 6.78 -10.41 26.14
C HIS A 86 5.55 -9.88 26.88
N LYS A 87 5.47 -8.55 27.02
CA LYS A 87 4.31 -7.87 27.62
C LYS A 87 3.16 -7.69 26.63
N PHE A 88 3.44 -7.77 25.34
CA PHE A 88 2.52 -7.37 24.29
C PHE A 88 2.45 -8.43 23.20
N ALA A 89 1.34 -8.45 22.47
CA ALA A 89 1.18 -9.31 21.31
C ALA A 89 0.48 -8.62 20.13
N TYR A 90 0.85 -9.00 18.92
CA TYR A 90 0.08 -8.78 17.70
C TYR A 90 -0.79 -10.00 17.42
N ALA A 91 -2.09 -9.80 17.20
CA ALA A 91 -3.04 -10.88 17.03
C ALA A 91 -3.72 -10.86 15.65
N PHE A 92 -3.63 -11.98 14.94
CA PHE A 92 -4.31 -12.20 13.66
C PHE A 92 -5.43 -13.22 13.84
N GLY A 93 -6.64 -12.88 13.42
CA GLY A 93 -7.79 -13.78 13.48
C GLY A 93 -7.98 -14.53 12.16
N MET A 94 -8.23 -15.84 12.20
CA MET A 94 -8.53 -16.62 10.99
C MET A 94 -9.69 -17.60 11.21
N PHE A 95 -10.63 -17.59 10.26
CA PHE A 95 -11.69 -18.59 10.10
C PHE A 95 -11.76 -19.03 8.64
N PRO A 96 -12.29 -20.22 8.32
CA PRO A 96 -12.40 -20.66 6.94
C PRO A 96 -13.35 -19.77 6.14
N PHE A 97 -13.12 -19.63 4.84
CA PHE A 97 -14.06 -18.96 3.95
C PHE A 97 -15.41 -19.69 3.98
N PRO A 98 -16.49 -19.09 4.51
CA PRO A 98 -17.66 -19.84 4.91
C PRO A 98 -18.27 -20.67 3.77
N LYS A 99 -18.31 -20.10 2.56
CA LYS A 99 -18.86 -20.76 1.36
C LYS A 99 -18.12 -22.01 0.92
N THR A 100 -16.86 -22.20 1.32
CA THR A 100 -16.02 -23.32 0.85
C THR A 100 -15.39 -24.15 1.96
N GLY A 101 -15.40 -23.65 3.21
CA GLY A 101 -14.69 -24.27 4.33
C GLY A 101 -13.16 -24.23 4.21
N LYS A 102 -12.59 -23.52 3.23
CA LYS A 102 -11.13 -23.45 3.00
C LYS A 102 -10.51 -22.29 3.77
N ALA A 103 -9.29 -22.46 4.27
CA ALA A 103 -8.49 -21.40 4.88
C ALA A 103 -7.97 -20.39 3.84
N ALA A 104 -8.87 -19.63 3.21
CA ALA A 104 -8.55 -18.75 2.09
C ALA A 104 -7.56 -17.63 2.47
N TYR A 105 -7.59 -17.17 3.72
CA TYR A 105 -6.73 -16.09 4.21
C TYR A 105 -5.42 -16.58 4.86
N LEU A 106 -5.09 -17.86 4.76
CA LEU A 106 -3.86 -18.43 5.32
C LEU A 106 -2.60 -17.68 4.85
N ASP A 107 -2.47 -17.47 3.55
CA ASP A 107 -1.33 -16.73 2.97
C ASP A 107 -1.37 -15.24 3.36
N GLY A 108 -2.55 -14.66 3.58
CA GLY A 108 -2.72 -13.30 4.06
C GLY A 108 -2.20 -13.12 5.49
N CYS A 109 -2.60 -14.02 6.40
CA CYS A 109 -2.09 -14.06 7.78
C CYS A 109 -0.57 -14.20 7.82
N ILE A 110 -0.01 -15.11 7.02
CA ILE A 110 1.45 -15.30 6.92
C ILE A 110 2.13 -14.03 6.43
N LEU A 111 1.61 -13.41 5.36
CA LEU A 111 2.20 -12.19 4.81
C LEU A 111 2.18 -11.03 5.82
N GLY A 112 1.07 -10.87 6.56
CA GLY A 112 0.96 -9.89 7.64
C GLY A 112 1.95 -10.15 8.78
N ALA A 113 2.08 -11.40 9.22
CA ALA A 113 3.04 -11.80 10.24
C ALA A 113 4.50 -11.57 9.79
N LEU A 114 4.84 -11.92 8.54
CA LEU A 114 6.15 -11.63 7.95
C LEU A 114 6.46 -10.13 7.94
N GLY A 115 5.45 -9.29 7.68
CA GLY A 115 5.56 -7.83 7.76
C GLY A 115 6.00 -7.34 9.15
N LEU A 116 5.50 -7.96 10.22
CA LEU A 116 5.93 -7.69 11.61
C LEU A 116 7.29 -8.31 11.92
N LYS A 117 7.49 -9.60 11.63
CA LYS A 117 8.74 -10.32 11.91
C LYS A 117 9.95 -9.65 11.25
N ARG A 118 9.78 -9.12 10.04
CA ARG A 118 10.81 -8.34 9.33
C ARG A 118 11.27 -7.12 10.13
N GLN A 119 10.35 -6.43 10.80
CA GLN A 119 10.68 -5.24 11.58
C GLN A 119 11.51 -5.57 12.84
N GLY A 120 11.59 -6.85 13.23
CA GLY A 120 12.20 -7.25 14.49
C GLY A 120 11.39 -6.77 15.69
N VAL A 121 10.06 -6.86 15.59
CA VAL A 121 9.13 -6.51 16.68
C VAL A 121 9.48 -7.25 17.97
N ASN A 122 9.23 -6.61 19.11
CA ASN A 122 9.56 -7.16 20.44
C ASN A 122 8.31 -7.62 21.20
N ALA A 123 7.26 -7.97 20.45
CA ALA A 123 6.00 -8.52 20.93
C ALA A 123 5.78 -9.91 20.29
N ASP A 124 5.00 -10.76 20.95
CA ASP A 124 4.60 -12.04 20.35
C ASP A 124 3.70 -11.79 19.13
N VAL A 125 3.90 -12.55 18.05
CA VAL A 125 3.05 -12.53 16.86
C VAL A 125 2.20 -13.79 16.89
N ILE A 126 0.92 -13.64 17.22
CA ILE A 126 -0.01 -14.75 17.46
C ILE A 126 -1.10 -14.81 16.40
N CYS A 127 -1.54 -16.02 16.08
CA CYS A 127 -2.74 -16.24 15.29
C CYS A 127 -3.78 -16.96 16.16
N PHE A 128 -5.02 -16.48 16.16
CA PHE A 128 -6.12 -17.17 16.82
C PHE A 128 -7.12 -17.64 15.77
N VAL A 129 -7.48 -18.92 15.86
CA VAL A 129 -8.25 -19.61 14.84
C VAL A 129 -9.52 -20.21 15.40
N THR A 130 -10.55 -20.27 14.57
CA THR A 130 -11.79 -20.98 14.89
C THR A 130 -11.59 -22.50 14.83
N PRO A 131 -12.48 -23.29 15.45
CA PRO A 131 -12.23 -24.71 15.67
C PRO A 131 -12.11 -25.55 14.39
N ASP A 132 -12.71 -25.06 13.30
CA ASP A 132 -12.80 -25.66 11.97
C ASP A 132 -11.58 -25.39 11.06
N ILE A 133 -10.58 -24.65 11.53
CA ILE A 133 -9.25 -24.65 10.90
C ILE A 133 -8.52 -25.96 11.26
N ASN A 134 -8.32 -26.80 10.24
CA ASN A 134 -7.71 -28.11 10.40
C ASN A 134 -6.25 -28.03 10.92
N PHE A 135 -5.76 -29.15 11.44
CA PHE A 135 -4.41 -29.24 12.01
C PHE A 135 -3.30 -28.86 11.02
N GLN A 136 -3.39 -29.28 9.76
CA GLN A 136 -2.36 -29.00 8.75
C GLN A 136 -2.22 -27.50 8.45
N ASP A 137 -3.33 -26.78 8.35
CA ASP A 137 -3.34 -25.33 8.15
C ASP A 137 -2.86 -24.58 9.40
N ARG A 138 -3.11 -25.11 10.61
CA ARG A 138 -2.50 -24.57 11.85
C ARG A 138 -0.99 -24.76 11.88
N MET A 139 -0.47 -25.90 11.42
CA MET A 139 0.98 -26.13 11.34
C MET A 139 1.66 -25.18 10.34
N LYS A 140 1.00 -24.86 9.22
CA LYS A 140 1.50 -23.85 8.27
C LYS A 140 1.60 -22.45 8.91
N LEU A 141 0.62 -22.06 9.72
CA LEU A 141 0.69 -20.80 10.47
C LEU A 141 1.85 -20.83 11.49
N ALA A 142 2.02 -21.94 12.21
CA ALA A 142 3.07 -22.09 13.23
C ALA A 142 4.50 -21.97 12.69
N VAL A 143 4.71 -21.99 11.37
CA VAL A 143 6.02 -21.68 10.75
C VAL A 143 6.47 -20.24 11.02
N VAL A 144 5.53 -19.29 11.12
CA VAL A 144 5.83 -17.84 11.26
C VAL A 144 5.30 -17.25 12.56
N PHE A 145 4.15 -17.74 13.04
CA PHE A 145 3.53 -17.26 14.27
C PHE A 145 4.18 -17.90 15.50
N ASP A 146 4.39 -17.10 16.55
CA ASP A 146 4.92 -17.58 17.83
C ASP A 146 3.92 -18.51 18.54
N GLN A 147 2.62 -18.26 18.36
CA GLN A 147 1.54 -19.10 18.89
C GLN A 147 0.36 -19.17 17.92
N VAL A 148 -0.26 -20.34 17.82
CA VAL A 148 -1.54 -20.55 17.12
C VAL A 148 -2.59 -21.06 18.12
N ILE A 149 -3.43 -20.16 18.62
CA ILE A 149 -4.43 -20.47 19.65
C ILE A 149 -5.79 -20.77 19.02
N ARG A 150 -6.59 -21.59 19.67
CA ARG A 150 -7.94 -21.93 19.22
C ARG A 150 -8.97 -21.20 20.07
N VAL A 151 -9.99 -20.64 19.46
CA VAL A 151 -11.05 -19.91 20.16
C VAL A 151 -12.42 -20.31 19.63
N PRO A 152 -13.49 -20.27 20.46
CA PRO A 152 -14.83 -20.55 19.98
C PRO A 152 -15.31 -19.45 19.02
N TYR A 153 -16.21 -19.81 18.12
CA TYR A 153 -16.99 -18.81 17.40
C TYR A 153 -17.84 -17.97 18.37
N ILE A 154 -18.05 -16.71 18.02
CA ILE A 154 -19.07 -15.84 18.60
C ILE A 154 -19.99 -15.47 17.44
N SER A 155 -21.22 -15.99 17.43
CA SER A 155 -22.08 -15.92 16.25
C SER A 155 -23.57 -16.13 16.59
N PRO A 156 -24.51 -15.58 15.81
CA PRO A 156 -25.94 -15.90 15.95
C PRO A 156 -26.32 -17.32 15.49
N TYR A 157 -25.44 -17.98 14.73
CA TYR A 157 -25.67 -19.32 14.22
C TYR A 157 -24.77 -20.33 14.94
N GLU A 158 -25.23 -21.57 15.07
CA GLU A 158 -24.34 -22.68 15.46
C GLU A 158 -23.28 -22.86 14.37
N MET A 159 -22.02 -22.56 14.68
CA MET A 159 -20.90 -22.68 13.75
C MET A 159 -20.23 -24.04 13.86
N PRO A 160 -19.50 -24.49 12.82
CA PRO A 160 -18.77 -25.75 12.86
C PRO A 160 -17.78 -25.81 14.03
N ASP A 161 -17.73 -26.94 14.71
CA ASP A 161 -16.75 -27.26 15.76
C ASP A 161 -16.12 -28.65 15.53
N ASP A 162 -15.11 -29.00 16.33
CA ASP A 162 -14.44 -30.30 16.33
C ASP A 162 -14.74 -31.13 17.59
N GLY A 163 -15.86 -30.84 18.28
CA GLY A 163 -16.33 -31.58 19.45
C GLY A 163 -15.68 -31.19 20.79
N VAL A 164 -14.73 -30.25 20.82
CA VAL A 164 -14.11 -29.75 22.06
C VAL A 164 -15.12 -28.87 22.82
N PRO A 165 -15.58 -29.25 24.02
CA PRO A 165 -16.67 -28.56 24.72
C PRO A 165 -16.44 -27.07 24.98
N GLU A 166 -15.21 -26.69 25.30
CA GLU A 166 -14.80 -25.31 25.60
C GLU A 166 -14.76 -24.41 24.34
N LEU A 167 -14.76 -25.02 23.16
CA LEU A 167 -14.70 -24.34 21.86
C LEU A 167 -16.05 -24.29 21.15
N LYS A 168 -17.13 -24.66 21.83
CA LYS A 168 -18.50 -24.53 21.31
C LYS A 168 -18.85 -23.07 21.02
N THR A 169 -19.70 -22.88 20.02
CA THR A 169 -20.14 -21.55 19.60
C THR A 169 -20.80 -20.79 20.75
N ILE A 170 -20.36 -19.57 21.00
CA ILE A 170 -21.01 -18.62 21.89
C ILE A 170 -22.14 -17.95 21.08
N LYS A 171 -23.37 -18.35 21.37
CA LYS A 171 -24.56 -17.96 20.59
C LYS A 171 -25.03 -16.55 20.92
N MET A 172 -25.08 -15.70 19.91
CA MET A 172 -25.60 -14.33 19.98
C MET A 172 -27.10 -14.28 19.65
N ASP A 173 -27.75 -13.16 19.99
CA ASP A 173 -29.10 -12.88 19.47
C ASP A 173 -29.06 -12.61 17.95
N PRO A 174 -29.75 -13.41 17.11
CA PRO A 174 -29.76 -13.22 15.65
C PRO A 174 -30.34 -11.88 15.20
N LYS A 175 -31.17 -11.22 16.03
CA LYS A 175 -31.80 -9.94 15.68
C LYS A 175 -30.81 -8.83 15.32
N ILE A 176 -29.55 -8.94 15.76
CA ILE A 176 -28.50 -7.96 15.43
C ILE A 176 -28.30 -7.80 13.92
N PHE A 177 -28.74 -8.77 13.11
CA PHE A 177 -28.62 -8.79 11.65
C PHE A 177 -29.93 -8.61 10.89
N ASP A 178 -31.08 -8.40 11.56
CA ASP A 178 -32.40 -8.36 10.90
C ASP A 178 -32.51 -7.28 9.81
N ASN A 179 -31.82 -6.14 9.99
CA ASN A 179 -31.80 -5.04 9.03
C ASN A 179 -30.69 -5.16 7.97
N CYS A 180 -29.91 -6.23 7.98
CA CYS A 180 -28.77 -6.44 7.08
C CYS A 180 -29.07 -7.50 6.02
N ASN A 181 -29.06 -7.09 4.75
CA ASN A 181 -29.45 -7.94 3.64
C ASN A 181 -28.47 -9.12 3.45
N ASN A 182 -28.98 -10.36 3.41
CA ASN A 182 -28.22 -11.61 3.17
C ASN A 182 -27.20 -12.05 4.25
N TYR A 183 -27.37 -11.67 5.52
CA TYR A 183 -26.47 -12.07 6.63
C TYR A 183 -26.81 -13.48 7.17
N THR A 184 -26.74 -14.45 6.26
CA THR A 184 -26.90 -15.89 6.58
C THR A 184 -25.67 -16.45 7.29
N LYS A 185 -25.73 -17.69 7.79
CA LYS A 185 -24.57 -18.44 8.32
C LYS A 185 -23.35 -18.45 7.37
N MET A 186 -23.57 -18.30 6.06
CA MET A 186 -22.52 -18.29 5.04
C MET A 186 -21.92 -16.90 4.79
N HIS A 187 -22.45 -15.86 5.44
CA HIS A 187 -21.98 -14.49 5.30
C HIS A 187 -20.77 -14.24 6.21
N PRO A 188 -19.60 -13.79 5.71
CA PRO A 188 -18.39 -13.62 6.52
C PRO A 188 -18.57 -12.77 7.78
N TYR A 189 -19.37 -11.70 7.74
CA TYR A 189 -19.64 -10.86 8.92
C TYR A 189 -20.43 -11.55 10.04
N THR A 190 -20.96 -12.75 9.85
CA THR A 190 -21.56 -13.53 10.95
C THR A 190 -20.51 -14.32 11.75
N HIS A 191 -19.25 -14.29 11.30
CA HIS A 191 -18.12 -15.01 11.90
C HIS A 191 -17.15 -14.08 12.64
N VAL A 192 -17.15 -12.77 12.35
CA VAL A 192 -16.12 -11.81 12.78
C VAL A 192 -16.14 -11.43 14.27
N PHE A 193 -17.24 -11.69 15.00
CA PHE A 193 -17.30 -11.40 16.43
C PHE A 193 -16.32 -12.22 17.27
N PHE A 194 -15.77 -13.33 16.74
CA PHE A 194 -14.69 -14.06 17.40
C PHE A 194 -13.46 -13.16 17.69
N LYS A 195 -13.30 -12.03 16.97
CA LYS A 195 -12.29 -11.00 17.26
C LYS A 195 -12.37 -10.51 18.70
N LEU A 196 -13.53 -10.53 19.36
CA LEU A 196 -13.68 -10.10 20.76
C LEU A 196 -12.86 -10.92 21.76
N HIS A 197 -12.39 -12.12 21.37
CA HIS A 197 -11.51 -12.92 22.23
C HIS A 197 -10.20 -12.24 22.58
N ILE A 198 -9.73 -11.25 21.80
CA ILE A 198 -8.52 -10.45 22.14
C ILE A 198 -8.63 -9.74 23.50
N PHE A 199 -9.85 -9.58 24.04
CA PHE A 199 -10.07 -9.01 25.37
C PHE A 199 -10.02 -10.06 26.50
N ASN A 200 -9.93 -11.35 26.18
CA ASN A 200 -9.93 -12.43 27.16
C ASN A 200 -8.50 -12.70 27.68
N PRO A 201 -8.17 -12.29 28.92
CA PRO A 201 -6.81 -12.44 29.45
C PRO A 201 -6.37 -13.90 29.65
N ASP A 202 -7.33 -14.83 29.73
CA ASP A 202 -7.00 -16.25 29.91
C ASP A 202 -6.44 -16.88 28.62
N LEU A 203 -6.84 -16.34 27.47
CA LEU A 203 -6.42 -16.81 26.14
C LEU A 203 -5.22 -16.01 25.60
N PHE A 204 -5.13 -14.73 25.94
CA PHE A 204 -4.13 -13.82 25.40
C PHE A 204 -3.02 -13.56 26.43
N LYS A 205 -2.14 -14.55 26.57
CA LYS A 205 -0.95 -14.53 27.42
C LYS A 205 0.25 -15.18 26.72
N ALA A 206 1.46 -14.82 27.14
CA ALA A 206 2.69 -15.40 26.60
C ALA A 206 2.78 -16.90 26.93
N GLU A 207 3.42 -17.68 26.05
CA GLU A 207 3.58 -19.12 26.29
C GLU A 207 4.42 -19.37 27.56
N GLY A 208 3.88 -20.21 28.44
CA GLY A 208 4.46 -20.48 29.76
C GLY A 208 4.40 -19.28 30.72
N SER A 209 3.51 -18.31 30.48
CA SER A 209 3.20 -17.21 31.41
C SER A 209 1.82 -17.41 32.03
N ASP A 210 1.70 -17.08 33.31
CA ASP A 210 0.39 -16.94 33.98
C ASP A 210 -0.16 -15.51 33.89
N GLU A 211 0.67 -14.55 33.48
CA GLU A 211 0.28 -13.16 33.29
C GLU A 211 -0.24 -12.93 31.87
N PRO A 212 -1.38 -12.22 31.70
CA PRO A 212 -1.87 -11.81 30.39
C PRO A 212 -0.95 -10.79 29.74
N TYR A 213 -1.05 -10.65 28.42
CA TYR A 213 -0.45 -9.50 27.76
C TYR A 213 -1.09 -8.21 28.30
N GLU A 214 -0.27 -7.18 28.54
CA GLU A 214 -0.73 -5.86 28.95
C GLU A 214 -1.54 -5.19 27.85
N LYS A 215 -1.14 -5.38 26.58
CA LYS A 215 -1.88 -4.92 25.40
C LYS A 215 -1.78 -5.92 24.27
N VAL A 216 -2.86 -6.02 23.50
CA VAL A 216 -2.95 -6.80 22.27
C VAL A 216 -3.29 -5.87 21.11
N CYS A 217 -2.48 -5.90 20.05
CA CYS A 217 -2.74 -5.20 18.81
C CYS A 217 -3.33 -6.18 17.79
N PHE A 218 -4.63 -6.10 17.53
CA PHE A 218 -5.26 -6.87 16.46
C PHE A 218 -4.85 -6.31 15.10
N VAL A 219 -4.46 -7.19 14.18
CA VAL A 219 -4.09 -6.89 12.80
C VAL A 219 -4.91 -7.80 11.90
N ASP A 220 -5.67 -7.23 10.97
CA ASP A 220 -6.49 -8.03 10.07
C ASP A 220 -5.62 -8.88 9.13
N SER A 221 -6.21 -9.99 8.66
CA SER A 221 -5.53 -10.96 7.79
C SER A 221 -5.17 -10.42 6.40
N ASP A 222 -5.66 -9.24 6.04
CA ASP A 222 -5.33 -8.51 4.82
C ASP A 222 -4.73 -7.12 5.10
N LEU A 223 -4.16 -6.92 6.28
CA LEU A 223 -3.28 -5.81 6.61
C LEU A 223 -1.83 -6.32 6.69
N VAL A 224 -0.93 -5.66 5.96
CA VAL A 224 0.51 -5.93 6.02
C VAL A 224 1.22 -4.79 6.73
N PRO A 225 1.67 -5.01 7.97
CA PRO A 225 2.52 -4.09 8.71
C PRO A 225 3.83 -3.82 8.01
N MET A 226 4.20 -2.54 7.86
CA MET A 226 5.40 -2.17 7.13
C MET A 226 6.53 -1.67 8.03
N ASN A 227 6.35 -0.61 8.82
CA ASN A 227 7.36 -0.13 9.77
C ASN A 227 6.72 0.53 11.00
N TYR A 228 7.49 0.60 12.09
CA TYR A 228 7.19 1.32 13.33
C TYR A 228 6.01 0.77 14.13
N TYR A 229 5.57 -0.47 13.90
CA TYR A 229 4.37 -1.01 14.55
C TYR A 229 4.52 -1.13 16.08
N ASP A 230 5.73 -1.34 16.61
CA ASP A 230 5.95 -1.41 18.06
C ASP A 230 5.51 -0.10 18.76
N SER A 231 5.47 1.04 18.04
CA SER A 231 4.99 2.30 18.61
C SER A 231 3.50 2.28 18.98
N LEU A 232 2.71 1.40 18.38
CA LEU A 232 1.28 1.29 18.68
C LEU A 232 1.01 0.86 20.12
N PHE A 233 1.94 0.13 20.75
CA PHE A 233 1.81 -0.27 22.16
C PHE A 233 2.01 0.88 23.14
N MET A 234 2.54 2.02 22.69
CA MET A 234 2.65 3.23 23.52
C MET A 234 1.33 4.00 23.62
N LEU A 235 0.34 3.70 22.78
CA LEU A 235 -0.95 4.38 22.76
C LEU A 235 -1.83 3.94 23.94
N GLU A 236 -2.66 4.86 24.44
CA GLU A 236 -3.73 4.50 25.39
C GLU A 236 -4.80 3.63 24.72
N THR A 237 -5.27 2.58 25.41
CA THR A 237 -6.30 1.69 24.88
C THR A 237 -7.71 2.09 25.30
N PRO A 238 -8.74 1.83 24.48
CA PRO A 238 -8.64 1.23 23.17
C PRO A 238 -8.11 2.25 22.15
N ALA A 239 -7.22 1.83 21.26
CA ALA A 239 -6.73 2.65 20.16
C ALA A 239 -7.20 2.06 18.83
N GLY A 240 -7.58 2.90 17.88
CA GLY A 240 -8.13 2.44 16.61
C GLY A 240 -8.14 3.54 15.55
N TRP A 241 -8.51 3.12 14.35
CA TRP A 241 -8.47 3.96 13.15
C TRP A 241 -9.89 4.35 12.72
N VAL A 242 -10.15 5.65 12.50
CA VAL A 242 -11.47 6.12 12.02
C VAL A 242 -11.57 5.88 10.52
N GLU A 243 -12.60 5.14 10.08
CA GLU A 243 -12.66 4.63 8.71
C GLU A 243 -12.96 5.67 7.64
N TYR A 244 -13.92 6.54 7.93
CA TYR A 244 -14.37 7.58 7.02
C TYR A 244 -14.87 8.77 7.81
N ARG A 245 -15.05 9.91 7.12
CA ARG A 245 -15.64 11.12 7.69
C ARG A 245 -16.93 11.47 6.98
N LYS A 246 -17.85 12.13 7.69
CA LYS A 246 -18.95 12.89 7.07
C LYS A 246 -18.64 14.39 7.12
N LYS A 247 -18.56 15.05 5.97
CA LYS A 247 -18.30 16.50 5.84
C LYS A 247 -19.59 17.29 5.98
N PHE A 248 -19.55 18.48 6.57
CA PHE A 248 -20.70 19.39 6.63
C PHE A 248 -20.92 20.13 5.29
N PRO A 249 -22.16 20.30 4.81
CA PRO A 249 -23.40 19.73 5.34
C PRO A 249 -23.41 18.21 5.15
N TYR A 250 -23.76 17.45 6.20
CA TYR A 250 -23.66 15.99 6.20
C TYR A 250 -24.31 15.40 4.96
N LYS A 251 -23.49 14.83 4.08
CA LYS A 251 -23.96 14.11 2.90
C LYS A 251 -24.08 12.63 3.23
N ASP A 252 -25.10 11.99 2.66
CA ASP A 252 -25.25 10.53 2.75
C ASP A 252 -24.19 9.79 1.92
N SER A 253 -23.38 10.48 1.11
CA SER A 253 -22.30 9.89 0.31
C SER A 253 -20.99 9.68 1.07
N TYR A 254 -20.24 8.63 0.73
CA TYR A 254 -18.86 8.45 1.18
C TYR A 254 -17.97 9.63 0.77
N ALA A 255 -17.34 10.29 1.74
CA ALA A 255 -16.31 11.30 1.51
C ALA A 255 -14.94 10.76 1.96
N TRP A 256 -13.97 10.77 1.04
CA TRP A 256 -12.64 10.16 1.23
C TRP A 256 -11.61 11.08 1.91
N ASP A 257 -12.05 12.22 2.44
CA ASP A 257 -11.20 13.19 3.16
C ASP A 257 -11.26 12.90 4.67
N ARG A 258 -10.11 12.75 5.31
CA ARG A 258 -9.91 11.83 6.44
C ARG A 258 -9.51 12.49 7.78
N CYS A 259 -9.30 13.81 7.84
CA CYS A 259 -8.27 14.30 8.76
C CYS A 259 -8.48 15.64 9.49
N ASP A 260 -9.72 16.04 9.75
CA ASP A 260 -9.98 17.40 10.22
C ASP A 260 -9.50 17.72 11.65
N PHE A 261 -9.53 16.75 12.57
CA PHE A 261 -9.20 16.93 14.01
C PHE A 261 -8.56 15.69 14.67
N LEU A 262 -8.21 14.70 13.85
CA LEU A 262 -7.62 13.48 14.35
C LEU A 262 -6.10 13.66 14.45
N LYS A 263 -5.55 13.38 15.63
CA LYS A 263 -4.12 13.46 15.91
C LYS A 263 -3.67 12.17 16.53
N HIS A 264 -2.60 11.60 16.00
CA HIS A 264 -2.11 10.31 16.44
C HIS A 264 -1.83 10.34 17.95
N GLY A 265 -2.39 9.37 18.69
CA GLY A 265 -2.24 9.29 20.14
C GLY A 265 -3.16 10.19 20.96
N GLU A 266 -3.99 11.03 20.33
CA GLU A 266 -5.04 11.79 21.03
C GLU A 266 -6.39 11.06 20.97
N LYS A 267 -7.33 11.45 21.84
CA LYS A 267 -8.69 10.87 21.84
C LYS A 267 -9.45 11.23 20.58
N ILE A 268 -10.16 10.26 20.02
CA ILE A 268 -11.12 10.48 18.93
C ILE A 268 -12.33 11.23 19.51
N PRO A 269 -12.69 12.40 18.95
CA PRO A 269 -13.88 13.13 19.39
C PRO A 269 -15.14 12.25 19.40
N LYS A 270 -15.94 12.37 20.46
CA LYS A 270 -17.14 11.54 20.70
C LYS A 270 -18.11 11.54 19.52
N ILE A 271 -18.26 12.67 18.84
CA ILE A 271 -19.12 12.81 17.65
C ILE A 271 -18.76 11.88 16.48
N PHE A 272 -17.51 11.44 16.37
CA PHE A 272 -17.09 10.44 15.37
C PHE A 272 -17.35 9.00 15.79
N THR A 273 -17.64 8.73 17.07
CA THR A 273 -17.82 7.38 17.60
C THR A 273 -19.24 7.12 18.13
N ASP A 274 -20.07 8.18 18.20
CA ASP A 274 -21.52 8.06 18.27
C ASP A 274 -22.09 7.71 16.89
N VAL A 275 -22.10 6.42 16.57
CA VAL A 275 -22.53 5.86 15.27
C VAL A 275 -23.96 6.24 14.82
N ASP A 276 -24.82 6.64 15.75
CA ASP A 276 -26.19 7.10 15.52
C ASP A 276 -26.26 8.57 15.09
N GLN A 277 -25.20 9.36 15.30
CA GLN A 277 -25.20 10.81 15.07
C GLN A 277 -24.79 11.18 13.63
N PRO A 278 -25.21 12.35 13.10
CA PRO A 278 -24.86 12.78 11.75
C PRO A 278 -23.34 12.79 11.46
N GLY A 279 -22.52 13.12 12.47
CA GLY A 279 -21.06 13.06 12.39
C GLY A 279 -20.43 11.68 12.65
N GLY A 280 -21.22 10.70 13.11
CA GLY A 280 -20.77 9.35 13.43
C GLY A 280 -19.98 8.68 12.30
N ALA A 281 -18.86 8.09 12.65
CA ALA A 281 -18.04 7.26 11.79
C ALA A 281 -17.84 5.92 12.50
N ASP A 282 -17.06 5.05 11.87
CA ASP A 282 -16.67 3.78 12.47
C ASP A 282 -15.19 3.80 12.83
N VAL A 283 -14.85 3.22 13.97
CA VAL A 283 -13.47 2.84 14.27
C VAL A 283 -13.27 1.44 13.69
N ASN A 284 -12.46 1.33 12.64
CA ASN A 284 -12.32 0.10 11.88
C ASN A 284 -11.72 -1.04 12.72
N ALA A 285 -12.30 -2.22 12.55
CA ALA A 285 -11.88 -3.42 13.27
C ALA A 285 -10.72 -4.18 12.60
N GLY A 286 -10.01 -3.55 11.66
CA GLY A 286 -8.83 -4.12 10.99
C GLY A 286 -7.49 -3.84 11.69
N LEU A 287 -7.43 -2.77 12.49
CA LEU A 287 -6.27 -2.43 13.32
C LEU A 287 -6.74 -1.76 14.60
N MET A 288 -6.54 -2.44 15.73
CA MET A 288 -6.91 -1.93 17.05
C MET A 288 -5.93 -2.38 18.12
N VAL A 289 -5.71 -1.55 19.13
CA VAL A 289 -4.91 -1.89 20.32
C VAL A 289 -5.82 -1.87 21.54
N VAL A 290 -5.86 -2.98 22.26
CA VAL A 290 -6.76 -3.16 23.41
C VAL A 290 -5.99 -3.72 24.61
N THR A 291 -6.55 -3.52 25.80
CA THR A 291 -6.05 -4.14 27.03
C THR A 291 -6.95 -5.34 27.37
N PRO A 292 -6.43 -6.58 27.39
CA PRO A 292 -7.18 -7.73 27.88
C PRO A 292 -7.70 -7.50 29.30
N ASN A 293 -8.99 -7.74 29.52
CA ASN A 293 -9.63 -7.52 30.82
C ASN A 293 -10.82 -8.46 30.99
N LYS A 294 -10.75 -9.36 31.99
CA LYS A 294 -11.76 -10.40 32.19
C LYS A 294 -13.15 -9.84 32.47
N LYS A 295 -13.25 -8.78 33.28
CA LYS A 295 -14.53 -8.14 33.62
C LYS A 295 -15.18 -7.55 32.38
N GLU A 296 -14.38 -6.86 31.57
CA GLU A 296 -14.84 -6.24 30.32
C GLU A 296 -15.24 -7.27 29.27
N TYR A 297 -14.41 -8.29 29.05
CA TYR A 297 -14.73 -9.40 28.16
C TYR A 297 -16.03 -10.10 28.57
N ASN A 298 -16.15 -10.50 29.83
CA ASN A 298 -17.37 -11.13 30.34
C ASN A 298 -18.60 -10.20 30.21
N SER A 299 -18.42 -8.89 30.37
CA SER A 299 -19.48 -7.92 30.14
C SER A 299 -19.90 -7.87 28.68
N MET A 300 -18.96 -7.91 27.73
CA MET A 300 -19.27 -7.94 26.30
C MET A 300 -20.00 -9.21 25.92
N ILE A 301 -19.49 -10.38 26.36
CA ILE A 301 -20.13 -11.67 26.09
C ILE A 301 -21.55 -11.68 26.64
N ARG A 302 -21.77 -11.33 27.92
CA ARG A 302 -23.13 -11.26 28.49
C ARG A 302 -24.05 -10.34 27.70
N GLN A 303 -23.54 -9.20 27.23
CA GLN A 303 -24.34 -8.26 26.47
C GLN A 303 -24.76 -8.86 25.12
N ILE A 304 -23.83 -9.35 24.31
CA ILE A 304 -24.12 -9.85 22.95
C ILE A 304 -24.93 -11.15 22.94
N THR A 305 -24.90 -11.93 24.03
CA THR A 305 -25.73 -13.13 24.20
C THR A 305 -27.09 -12.83 24.85
N SER A 306 -27.31 -11.60 25.34
CA SER A 306 -28.61 -11.15 25.85
C SER A 306 -29.49 -10.63 24.70
N PRO A 307 -30.82 -10.60 24.86
CA PRO A 307 -31.71 -10.10 23.81
C PRO A 307 -31.34 -8.67 23.40
N LEU A 308 -31.26 -8.42 22.09
CA LEU A 308 -30.74 -7.19 21.48
C LEU A 308 -31.39 -5.92 22.07
N GLU A 309 -32.70 -5.96 22.25
CA GLU A 309 -33.49 -4.86 22.81
C GLU A 309 -33.04 -4.40 24.19
N THR A 310 -32.41 -5.28 24.98
CA THR A 310 -32.00 -4.98 26.37
C THR A 310 -30.81 -4.04 26.46
N TRP A 311 -30.01 -3.92 25.39
CA TRP A 311 -28.76 -3.17 25.42
C TRP A 311 -28.55 -2.25 24.21
N MET A 312 -29.10 -2.60 23.05
CA MET A 312 -29.00 -1.76 21.86
C MET A 312 -29.88 -0.51 22.04
N GLY A 313 -31.15 -0.67 22.40
CA GLY A 313 -32.09 0.46 22.49
C GLY A 313 -32.44 1.07 21.12
N LYS A 314 -33.55 1.82 21.04
CA LYS A 314 -34.12 2.31 19.77
C LYS A 314 -33.22 3.33 19.04
N ASP A 315 -32.45 4.12 19.78
CA ASP A 315 -31.64 5.23 19.24
C ASP A 315 -30.16 4.88 19.03
N LYS A 316 -29.76 3.60 19.09
CA LYS A 316 -28.34 3.20 18.98
C LYS A 316 -28.01 2.28 17.81
N LEU A 317 -28.93 2.15 16.86
CA LEU A 317 -28.60 1.59 15.56
C LEU A 317 -27.65 2.55 14.83
N HIS A 318 -26.71 2.03 14.05
CA HIS A 318 -25.85 2.88 13.21
C HIS A 318 -26.78 3.64 12.25
N LYS A 319 -26.55 4.95 12.07
CA LYS A 319 -27.44 5.84 11.28
C LYS A 319 -27.76 5.30 9.87
N GLY A 320 -26.84 4.52 9.34
CA GLY A 320 -27.00 3.77 8.12
C GLY A 320 -25.74 3.78 7.28
N TYR A 321 -25.66 2.82 6.36
CA TYR A 321 -24.52 2.66 5.47
C TYR A 321 -24.99 2.35 4.06
N HIS A 322 -24.15 2.60 3.06
CA HIS A 322 -24.42 2.18 1.69
C HIS A 322 -23.97 0.74 1.49
N ASP A 323 -24.96 -0.14 1.36
CA ASP A 323 -24.78 -1.57 1.13
C ASP A 323 -24.00 -1.84 -0.15
N PHE A 324 -22.91 -2.58 0.00
CA PHE A 324 -22.13 -3.07 -1.13
C PHE A 324 -22.79 -4.34 -1.63
N ASN A 325 -23.55 -4.22 -2.72
CA ASN A 325 -24.00 -5.41 -3.44
C ASN A 325 -22.78 -6.08 -4.11
N PHE A 326 -22.26 -7.13 -3.49
CA PHE A 326 -21.12 -7.91 -4.01
C PHE A 326 -21.40 -8.55 -5.38
N ASP A 327 -22.67 -8.73 -5.76
CA ASP A 327 -23.07 -9.25 -7.07
C ASP A 327 -23.24 -8.14 -8.13
N ASN A 328 -23.40 -6.87 -7.70
CA ASN A 328 -23.50 -5.71 -8.58
C ASN A 328 -22.93 -4.43 -7.91
N PRO A 329 -21.62 -4.15 -8.05
CA PRO A 329 -20.94 -3.05 -7.36
C PRO A 329 -21.36 -1.64 -7.80
N ILE A 330 -22.27 -1.52 -8.78
CA ILE A 330 -22.78 -0.23 -9.27
C ILE A 330 -24.02 0.22 -8.45
N GLY A 331 -24.72 -0.70 -7.78
CA GLY A 331 -25.90 -0.42 -6.98
C GLY A 331 -25.59 -0.34 -5.49
N GLN A 332 -25.08 0.80 -5.02
CA GLN A 332 -25.02 1.08 -3.58
C GLN A 332 -26.40 1.50 -3.09
N LYS A 333 -26.97 0.77 -2.13
CA LYS A 333 -28.26 1.11 -1.49
C LYS A 333 -28.01 1.54 -0.06
N PHE A 334 -28.43 2.75 0.31
CA PHE A 334 -28.39 3.16 1.71
C PHE A 334 -29.35 2.33 2.57
N VAL A 335 -28.84 1.76 3.65
CA VAL A 335 -29.58 0.99 4.65
C VAL A 335 -29.57 1.78 5.96
N PRO A 336 -30.64 2.54 6.26
CA PRO A 336 -30.75 3.29 7.51
C PRO A 336 -30.84 2.35 8.71
N ASN A 337 -30.47 2.83 9.90
CA ASN A 337 -30.64 2.10 11.18
C ASN A 337 -30.09 0.66 11.13
N SER A 338 -28.88 0.50 10.58
CA SER A 338 -28.24 -0.79 10.36
C SER A 338 -27.17 -1.10 11.41
N TYR A 339 -26.63 -2.32 11.37
CA TYR A 339 -25.48 -2.75 12.19
C TYR A 339 -24.59 -3.72 11.41
N CYS A 340 -24.40 -3.42 10.12
CA CYS A 340 -23.93 -4.38 9.13
C CYS A 340 -22.39 -4.54 9.10
N TYR A 341 -21.61 -3.71 9.81
CA TYR A 341 -20.21 -3.99 10.11
C TYR A 341 -20.10 -4.34 11.60
N PRO A 342 -20.42 -5.57 11.99
CA PRO A 342 -21.11 -5.76 13.25
C PRO A 342 -20.21 -5.64 14.48
N GLU A 343 -19.04 -6.30 14.49
CA GLU A 343 -18.08 -6.17 15.58
C GLU A 343 -17.45 -4.77 15.60
N GLN A 344 -17.29 -4.18 14.43
CA GLN A 344 -16.78 -2.83 14.25
C GLN A 344 -17.74 -1.77 14.82
N ASN A 345 -19.01 -1.81 14.43
CA ASN A 345 -20.06 -0.93 14.95
C ASN A 345 -20.23 -1.16 16.47
N TYR A 346 -20.15 -2.42 16.92
CA TYR A 346 -20.18 -2.80 18.35
C TYR A 346 -19.10 -2.13 19.15
N LEU A 347 -17.84 -2.33 18.76
CA LEU A 347 -16.71 -1.77 19.47
C LEU A 347 -16.69 -0.24 19.38
N THR A 348 -17.03 0.32 18.22
CA THR A 348 -17.14 1.78 18.04
C THR A 348 -18.12 2.38 19.05
N LYS A 349 -19.34 1.83 19.12
CA LYS A 349 -20.37 2.32 20.04
C LYS A 349 -20.01 2.09 21.50
N ARG A 350 -19.53 0.88 21.85
CA ARG A 350 -19.19 0.49 23.22
C ARG A 350 -18.15 1.42 23.83
N TYR A 351 -17.17 1.84 23.03
CA TYR A 351 -16.08 2.71 23.46
C TYR A 351 -16.21 4.15 22.91
N SER A 352 -17.43 4.61 22.60
CA SER A 352 -17.65 5.97 22.12
C SER A 352 -17.03 7.02 23.06
N GLY A 353 -16.26 7.94 22.46
CA GLY A 353 -15.50 8.99 23.16
C GLY A 353 -14.27 8.51 23.94
N LYS A 354 -13.96 7.21 23.96
CA LYS A 354 -12.82 6.63 24.71
C LYS A 354 -11.66 6.22 23.83
N TRP A 355 -11.89 6.05 22.53
CA TRP A 355 -10.88 5.61 21.58
C TRP A 355 -9.74 6.62 21.44
N THR A 356 -8.53 6.11 21.33
CA THR A 356 -7.33 6.85 20.95
C THR A 356 -7.09 6.67 19.46
N PHE A 357 -6.73 7.74 18.75
CA PHE A 357 -6.59 7.70 17.30
C PHE A 357 -5.26 7.10 16.84
N ILE A 358 -5.34 6.14 15.91
CA ILE A 358 -4.23 5.61 15.13
C ILE A 358 -4.23 6.30 13.75
N GLU A 359 -3.08 6.85 13.34
CA GLU A 359 -2.94 7.56 12.07
C GLU A 359 -3.22 6.67 10.86
N PHE A 360 -3.78 7.24 9.80
CA PHE A 360 -4.13 6.52 8.57
C PHE A 360 -2.95 5.81 7.92
N ALA A 361 -1.73 6.31 8.11
CA ALA A 361 -0.52 5.70 7.60
C ALA A 361 -0.30 4.26 8.10
N PHE A 362 -0.74 3.91 9.33
CA PHE A 362 -0.64 2.54 9.85
C PHE A 362 -1.62 1.56 9.19
N GLN A 363 -2.66 2.05 8.51
CA GLN A 363 -3.66 1.24 7.83
C GLN A 363 -4.05 1.85 6.50
N SER A 364 -3.06 2.15 5.65
CA SER A 364 -3.32 2.78 4.36
C SER A 364 -3.99 1.81 3.40
N TRP A 365 -5.02 2.25 2.67
CA TRP A 365 -5.69 1.44 1.65
C TRP A 365 -4.93 1.40 0.33
N SER A 366 -3.63 1.10 0.41
CA SER A 366 -2.67 1.22 -0.71
C SER A 366 -2.54 2.64 -1.27
N LEU A 367 -2.96 3.67 -0.51
CA LEU A 367 -2.78 5.07 -0.88
C LEU A 367 -1.38 5.52 -0.46
N ASP A 368 -0.61 6.08 -1.39
CA ASP A 368 0.76 6.51 -1.12
C ASP A 368 1.61 5.45 -0.37
N PRO A 369 1.75 4.23 -0.95
CA PRO A 369 2.29 3.06 -0.27
C PRO A 369 3.75 3.23 0.17
N CYS A 370 4.52 4.09 -0.50
CA CYS A 370 5.90 4.36 -0.11
C CYS A 370 6.04 5.16 1.18
N ASN A 371 4.98 5.83 1.67
CA ASN A 371 5.01 6.57 2.94
C ASN A 371 4.03 5.99 3.98
N SER A 372 3.42 4.82 3.73
CA SER A 372 2.42 4.18 4.58
C SER A 372 2.98 3.15 5.57
N PHE A 373 2.96 3.43 6.88
CA PHE A 373 3.40 2.54 7.98
C PHE A 373 2.82 1.12 7.92
N GLY A 374 1.61 0.93 7.39
CA GLY A 374 1.01 -0.37 7.06
C GLY A 374 0.04 -0.24 5.89
N ILE A 375 -0.16 -1.34 5.15
CA ILE A 375 -1.02 -1.37 3.96
C ILE A 375 -2.16 -2.38 4.13
N HIS A 376 -3.39 -1.89 4.16
CA HIS A 376 -4.63 -2.67 4.24
C HIS A 376 -5.19 -2.89 2.83
N MET A 377 -5.44 -4.15 2.50
CA MET A 377 -5.89 -4.58 1.18
C MET A 377 -7.41 -4.77 1.10
N ALA A 378 -8.20 -4.14 1.97
CA ALA A 378 -9.67 -4.34 2.07
C ALA A 378 -10.37 -4.34 0.69
N ALA A 379 -10.11 -3.31 -0.12
CA ALA A 379 -10.70 -3.13 -1.46
C ALA A 379 -9.86 -3.72 -2.62
N PHE A 380 -8.73 -4.36 -2.31
CA PHE A 380 -7.85 -4.98 -3.30
C PHE A 380 -8.42 -6.34 -3.72
N ASN A 381 -9.04 -6.41 -4.90
CA ASN A 381 -9.74 -7.61 -5.34
C ASN A 381 -9.22 -8.15 -6.68
N PRO A 382 -8.74 -9.40 -6.76
CA PRO A 382 -8.50 -10.31 -5.64
C PRO A 382 -7.23 -9.87 -4.89
N LYS A 383 -7.04 -10.46 -3.70
CA LYS A 383 -5.88 -10.17 -2.86
C LYS A 383 -4.56 -10.55 -3.57
N PRO A 384 -3.44 -9.84 -3.29
CA PRO A 384 -2.17 -10.03 -4.01
C PRO A 384 -1.53 -11.41 -3.95
N TRP A 385 -1.85 -12.22 -2.93
CA TRP A 385 -1.38 -13.61 -2.82
C TRP A 385 -2.20 -14.59 -3.65
N PHE A 386 -3.37 -14.20 -4.17
CA PHE A 386 -4.15 -15.03 -5.08
C PHE A 386 -3.78 -14.80 -6.54
N LYS A 387 -3.77 -13.54 -6.99
CA LYS A 387 -3.47 -13.18 -8.38
C LYS A 387 -2.59 -11.94 -8.44
N GLN A 388 -1.57 -11.99 -9.30
CA GLN A 388 -0.74 -10.83 -9.62
C GLN A 388 -0.67 -10.62 -11.13
N PRO A 389 -0.61 -9.36 -11.59
CA PRO A 389 -0.28 -9.08 -12.98
C PRO A 389 1.22 -9.32 -13.21
N ALA A 390 1.57 -9.90 -14.35
CA ALA A 390 2.94 -9.89 -14.84
C ALA A 390 3.40 -8.43 -15.05
N GLY A 391 4.71 -8.22 -14.99
CA GLY A 391 5.27 -6.89 -15.16
C GLY A 391 5.25 -6.38 -16.61
N THR A 392 5.40 -5.06 -16.75
CA THR A 392 5.65 -4.36 -18.02
C THR A 392 6.63 -3.19 -17.85
N GLU A 393 7.04 -2.55 -18.95
CA GLU A 393 7.70 -1.24 -18.92
C GLU A 393 6.68 -0.14 -18.60
N VAL A 394 6.85 0.59 -17.49
CA VAL A 394 5.97 1.71 -17.08
C VAL A 394 6.79 3.00 -16.93
N GLU A 395 6.28 4.14 -17.42
CA GLU A 395 6.91 5.45 -17.20
C GLU A 395 6.25 6.12 -15.99
N LEU A 396 7.00 6.31 -14.91
CA LEU A 396 6.51 6.95 -13.68
C LEU A 396 6.61 8.48 -13.75
N LYS A 397 5.65 9.18 -13.12
CA LYS A 397 5.47 10.64 -13.30
C LYS A 397 6.59 11.50 -12.70
N GLU A 398 7.07 11.17 -11.49
CA GLU A 398 8.01 12.04 -10.74
C GLU A 398 9.27 11.30 -10.22
N ARG A 399 9.61 10.12 -10.74
CA ARG A 399 10.79 9.39 -10.25
C ARG A 399 12.07 9.76 -11.00
N PRO A 400 13.20 9.99 -10.30
CA PRO A 400 14.50 9.94 -10.97
C PRO A 400 14.66 8.52 -11.55
N LYS A 401 15.03 8.45 -12.83
CA LYS A 401 15.25 7.19 -13.55
C LYS A 401 16.08 6.24 -12.70
N GLN A 402 15.42 5.17 -12.27
CA GLN A 402 15.83 3.77 -12.23
C GLN A 402 15.08 3.11 -11.08
N TYR A 403 14.01 2.35 -11.39
CA TYR A 403 13.91 1.03 -10.77
C TYR A 403 15.25 0.37 -11.00
N VAL A 404 15.92 0.07 -9.91
CA VAL A 404 17.36 0.13 -9.93
C VAL A 404 17.92 -1.02 -10.77
N LYS A 405 18.76 -0.70 -11.76
CA LYS A 405 19.71 -1.67 -12.32
C LYS A 405 20.46 -2.31 -11.15
N LEU A 406 20.18 -3.57 -10.87
CA LEU A 406 20.72 -4.26 -9.71
C LEU A 406 20.99 -5.73 -9.98
N PHE A 407 22.18 -6.09 -9.49
CA PHE A 407 22.80 -7.39 -9.34
C PHE A 407 22.89 -8.21 -10.62
N ASP A 408 24.11 -8.17 -11.13
CA ASP A 408 24.67 -8.97 -12.19
C ASP A 408 24.45 -8.38 -13.59
N GLU A 409 25.43 -7.56 -14.02
CA GLU A 409 25.56 -7.18 -15.43
C GLU A 409 25.83 -8.40 -16.34
N ASP A 410 26.11 -9.55 -15.72
CA ASP A 410 26.41 -10.81 -16.41
C ASP A 410 25.21 -11.78 -16.46
N ASN A 411 24.10 -11.52 -15.74
CA ASN A 411 22.91 -12.39 -15.75
C ASN A 411 21.80 -11.83 -16.66
N GLU A 412 21.85 -12.20 -17.93
CA GLU A 412 20.89 -11.78 -18.97
C GLU A 412 19.41 -12.04 -18.62
N ASP A 413 19.11 -13.04 -17.80
CA ASP A 413 17.73 -13.34 -17.37
C ASP A 413 17.16 -12.30 -16.40
N LEU A 414 18.02 -11.60 -15.66
CA LEU A 414 17.67 -10.59 -14.66
C LEU A 414 17.72 -9.15 -15.25
N LEU A 415 18.38 -8.95 -16.38
CA LEU A 415 18.58 -7.63 -17.02
C LEU A 415 17.37 -7.04 -17.77
N GLN A 416 16.21 -7.70 -17.77
CA GLN A 416 15.06 -7.27 -18.59
C GLN A 416 14.34 -6.05 -17.98
N PRO A 417 13.86 -5.09 -18.82
CA PRO A 417 13.38 -3.74 -18.43
C PRO A 417 11.99 -3.73 -17.76
N VAL A 418 11.59 -4.86 -17.16
CA VAL A 418 10.28 -5.01 -16.55
C VAL A 418 10.31 -4.43 -15.14
N GLU A 419 9.87 -3.18 -15.02
CA GLU A 419 10.06 -2.38 -13.81
C GLU A 419 9.03 -2.70 -12.72
N ILE A 420 7.74 -2.84 -13.06
CA ILE A 420 6.65 -3.09 -12.08
C ILE A 420 5.44 -3.87 -12.63
N PRO A 421 4.61 -4.49 -11.77
CA PRO A 421 3.36 -5.17 -12.13
C PRO A 421 2.36 -4.18 -12.73
N GLU A 422 1.67 -4.56 -13.80
CA GLU A 422 0.82 -3.63 -14.56
C GLU A 422 -0.64 -3.58 -14.08
N ALA A 423 -1.07 -2.41 -13.58
CA ALA A 423 -2.47 -2.11 -13.23
C ALA A 423 -2.97 -0.88 -14.00
N VAL A 424 -3.88 -1.08 -14.96
CA VAL A 424 -4.34 -0.02 -15.88
C VAL A 424 -5.77 0.41 -15.63
N ALA A 425 -6.13 1.63 -16.05
CA ALA A 425 -7.50 2.13 -15.98
C ALA A 425 -8.44 1.34 -16.91
N MET A 426 -9.64 1.02 -16.40
CA MET A 426 -10.64 0.22 -17.13
C MET A 426 -11.06 0.84 -18.48
N PHE A 427 -11.03 2.16 -18.59
CA PHE A 427 -11.50 2.90 -19.78
C PHE A 427 -10.39 3.58 -20.58
N ASP A 428 -9.14 3.52 -20.10
CA ASP A 428 -7.97 4.00 -20.83
C ASP A 428 -6.73 3.18 -20.45
N GLU A 429 -6.37 2.23 -21.30
CA GLU A 429 -5.21 1.36 -21.06
C GLU A 429 -3.87 2.10 -21.15
N ASN A 430 -3.85 3.38 -21.54
CA ASN A 430 -2.65 4.22 -21.47
C ASN A 430 -2.45 4.83 -20.09
N LEU A 431 -3.39 4.65 -19.16
CA LEU A 431 -3.33 5.13 -17.79
C LEU A 431 -2.98 4.00 -16.81
N ASN A 432 -2.00 4.23 -15.93
CA ASN A 432 -1.54 3.28 -14.90
C ASN A 432 -1.83 3.75 -13.47
N TYR A 433 -2.21 2.80 -12.61
CA TYR A 433 -2.36 2.97 -11.16
C TYR A 433 -1.03 2.68 -10.46
N GLU A 434 -0.20 3.71 -10.25
CA GLU A 434 1.15 3.54 -9.68
C GLU A 434 1.11 2.95 -8.27
N ASN A 435 0.17 3.42 -7.45
CA ASN A 435 -0.03 2.97 -6.08
C ASN A 435 -0.28 1.47 -5.97
N ILE A 436 -1.05 0.91 -6.89
CA ILE A 436 -1.34 -0.53 -6.95
C ILE A 436 -0.10 -1.31 -7.37
N SER A 437 0.55 -0.90 -8.46
CA SER A 437 1.75 -1.53 -8.98
C SER A 437 2.87 -1.59 -7.92
N VAL A 438 3.09 -0.47 -7.21
CA VAL A 438 4.10 -0.38 -6.14
C VAL A 438 3.72 -1.23 -4.94
N SER A 439 2.43 -1.32 -4.60
CA SER A 439 1.98 -2.17 -3.50
C SER A 439 2.28 -3.64 -3.76
N TYR A 440 2.05 -4.16 -4.98
CA TYR A 440 2.46 -5.52 -5.35
C TYR A 440 3.96 -5.77 -5.14
N GLU A 441 4.82 -4.84 -5.56
CA GLU A 441 6.27 -4.98 -5.36
C GLU A 441 6.67 -4.95 -3.88
N LEU A 442 6.03 -4.08 -3.08
CA LEU A 442 6.26 -4.06 -1.63
C LEU A 442 5.86 -5.38 -0.96
N PHE A 443 4.73 -5.97 -1.36
CA PHE A 443 4.33 -7.28 -0.85
C PHE A 443 5.27 -8.38 -1.33
N ASN A 444 5.68 -8.36 -2.60
CA ASN A 444 6.63 -9.34 -3.11
C ASN A 444 7.99 -9.24 -2.40
N ASP A 445 8.42 -8.04 -2.00
CA ASP A 445 9.65 -7.86 -1.22
C ASP A 445 9.53 -8.52 0.17
N VAL A 446 8.38 -8.40 0.85
CA VAL A 446 8.08 -9.14 2.10
C VAL A 446 8.02 -10.65 1.86
N ILE A 447 7.40 -11.11 0.76
CA ILE A 447 7.31 -12.54 0.40
C ILE A 447 8.71 -13.12 0.18
N VAL A 448 9.56 -12.43 -0.58
CA VAL A 448 10.95 -12.84 -0.83
C VAL A 448 11.72 -12.92 0.48
N TRP A 449 11.62 -11.89 1.33
CA TRP A 449 12.25 -11.91 2.65
C TRP A 449 11.75 -13.09 3.50
N GLY A 450 10.44 -13.36 3.50
CA GLY A 450 9.86 -14.48 4.23
C GLY A 450 10.38 -15.82 3.75
N LEU A 451 10.35 -16.08 2.45
CA LEU A 451 10.88 -17.33 1.86
C LEU A 451 12.36 -17.54 2.21
N VAL A 452 13.18 -16.48 2.23
CA VAL A 452 14.61 -16.57 2.59
C VAL A 452 14.81 -16.88 4.08
N ASN A 453 14.00 -16.30 4.97
CA ASN A 453 14.19 -16.43 6.43
C ASN A 453 13.38 -17.57 7.07
N TYR A 454 12.36 -18.07 6.38
CA TYR A 454 11.50 -19.18 6.81
C TYR A 454 11.44 -20.22 5.66
N PRO A 455 12.47 -21.08 5.52
CA PRO A 455 12.61 -21.98 4.37
C PRO A 455 11.39 -22.88 4.11
N ASP A 456 10.70 -23.31 5.18
CA ASP A 456 9.54 -24.19 5.09
C ASP A 456 8.35 -23.57 4.34
N LEU A 457 8.28 -22.23 4.24
CA LEU A 457 7.26 -21.55 3.46
C LEU A 457 7.28 -21.97 1.99
N ARG A 458 8.43 -22.38 1.43
CA ARG A 458 8.56 -22.79 0.02
C ARG A 458 7.61 -23.92 -0.39
N TYR A 459 7.15 -24.72 0.56
CA TYR A 459 6.31 -25.89 0.29
C TYR A 459 4.82 -25.58 0.16
N PHE A 460 4.34 -24.45 0.71
CA PHE A 460 2.91 -24.19 0.80
C PHE A 460 2.51 -22.72 0.62
N PHE A 461 3.41 -21.77 0.89
CA PHE A 461 3.10 -20.35 0.74
C PHE A 461 3.07 -19.99 -0.74
N MET A 462 2.03 -19.25 -1.17
CA MET A 462 1.84 -18.84 -2.57
C MET A 462 1.69 -20.04 -3.54
N GLU A 463 1.41 -21.24 -3.05
CA GLU A 463 1.37 -22.47 -3.87
C GLU A 463 0.34 -22.41 -5.01
N LYS A 464 -0.74 -21.67 -4.78
CA LYS A 464 -1.84 -21.45 -5.72
C LYS A 464 -1.89 -20.02 -6.27
N ALA A 465 -0.85 -19.23 -6.04
CA ALA A 465 -0.78 -17.87 -6.54
C ALA A 465 -0.62 -17.85 -8.07
N GLU A 466 -1.46 -17.07 -8.74
CA GLU A 466 -1.55 -17.01 -10.20
C GLU A 466 -0.88 -15.73 -10.74
N ILE A 467 -0.09 -15.88 -11.79
CA ILE A 467 0.38 -14.78 -12.63
C ILE A 467 -0.55 -14.63 -13.84
N HIS A 468 -1.07 -13.42 -14.04
CA HIS A 468 -1.95 -13.03 -15.14
C HIS A 468 -1.32 -11.97 -16.04
N GLY A 469 -2.01 -11.54 -17.09
CA GLY A 469 -1.70 -10.29 -17.79
C GLY A 469 -2.06 -9.06 -16.95
N SER A 470 -2.13 -7.89 -17.59
CA SER A 470 -2.42 -6.62 -16.90
C SER A 470 -3.75 -6.64 -16.15
N LYS A 471 -3.79 -6.04 -14.95
CA LYS A 471 -4.99 -5.82 -14.15
C LYS A 471 -5.77 -4.60 -14.67
N VAL A 472 -7.09 -4.68 -14.79
CA VAL A 472 -7.94 -3.68 -15.48
C VAL A 472 -8.66 -2.71 -14.51
N SER A 473 -8.73 -3.00 -13.21
CA SER A 473 -9.03 -2.02 -12.14
C SER A 473 -8.60 -2.54 -10.77
N PHE A 474 -8.57 -1.65 -9.78
CA PHE A 474 -8.25 -1.95 -8.36
C PHE A 474 -9.22 -2.95 -7.71
N ASP A 475 -10.50 -2.62 -7.76
CA ASP A 475 -11.63 -3.21 -7.04
C ASP A 475 -12.23 -4.45 -7.72
N LYS A 476 -11.80 -4.76 -8.94
CA LYS A 476 -12.35 -5.85 -9.75
C LYS A 476 -11.33 -6.94 -10.03
N ASP A 477 -11.80 -8.18 -9.92
CA ASP A 477 -11.10 -9.37 -10.39
C ASP A 477 -11.18 -9.50 -11.92
N ILE A 478 -10.55 -8.55 -12.61
CA ILE A 478 -10.47 -8.52 -14.08
C ILE A 478 -9.00 -8.37 -14.48
N PHE A 479 -8.48 -9.44 -15.10
CA PHE A 479 -7.15 -9.49 -15.67
C PHE A 479 -7.21 -9.83 -17.15
N LYS A 480 -6.25 -9.31 -17.91
CA LYS A 480 -6.00 -9.77 -19.27
C LYS A 480 -5.35 -11.16 -19.26
N PRO A 481 -5.55 -11.97 -20.32
CA PRO A 481 -4.82 -13.22 -20.47
C PRO A 481 -3.31 -13.00 -20.41
N LEU A 482 -2.60 -13.90 -19.72
CA LEU A 482 -1.15 -13.87 -19.65
C LEU A 482 -0.52 -14.06 -21.02
N THR A 483 -0.94 -15.08 -21.79
CA THR A 483 -0.50 -15.33 -23.17
C THR A 483 -1.72 -15.49 -24.08
N LYS A 484 -1.50 -15.79 -25.37
CA LYS A 484 -2.60 -16.13 -26.29
C LYS A 484 -3.31 -17.41 -25.89
N ASP A 485 -2.55 -18.37 -25.34
CA ASP A 485 -3.02 -19.73 -25.08
C ASP A 485 -3.38 -19.94 -23.60
N ASN A 486 -2.77 -19.16 -22.70
CA ASN A 486 -2.96 -19.29 -21.26
C ASN A 486 -3.56 -18.01 -20.65
N LYS A 487 -4.65 -18.18 -19.90
CA LYS A 487 -5.20 -17.09 -19.08
C LYS A 487 -4.24 -16.67 -17.98
N PHE A 488 -3.63 -17.65 -17.31
CA PHE A 488 -2.69 -17.47 -16.22
C PHE A 488 -1.70 -18.64 -16.14
N MET A 489 -0.69 -18.52 -15.27
CA MET A 489 0.17 -19.62 -14.83
C MET A 489 0.41 -19.51 -13.32
N TYR A 490 0.60 -20.62 -12.62
CA TYR A 490 1.02 -20.57 -11.21
C TYR A 490 2.50 -20.22 -11.09
N PHE A 491 2.88 -19.51 -10.03
CA PHE A 491 4.29 -19.18 -9.77
C PHE A 491 5.21 -20.41 -9.82
N LYS A 492 4.78 -21.53 -9.23
CA LYS A 492 5.53 -22.80 -9.20
C LYS A 492 5.77 -23.43 -10.58
N ASP A 493 4.94 -23.09 -11.57
CA ASP A 493 4.99 -23.67 -12.91
C ASP A 493 5.80 -22.82 -13.91
N ILE A 494 6.15 -21.58 -13.56
CA ILE A 494 6.87 -20.67 -14.46
C ILE A 494 8.37 -20.98 -14.45
N LYS A 495 8.83 -21.74 -15.44
CA LYS A 495 10.26 -22.11 -15.56
C LYS A 495 11.14 -20.93 -15.93
N ARG A 496 12.32 -20.86 -15.29
CA ARG A 496 13.40 -19.90 -15.63
C ARG A 496 13.72 -19.95 -17.13
N GLY A 497 13.96 -18.78 -17.72
CA GLY A 497 14.28 -18.63 -19.15
C GLY A 497 13.08 -18.69 -20.11
N SER A 498 11.89 -19.11 -19.65
CA SER A 498 10.67 -19.12 -20.46
C SER A 498 10.24 -17.72 -20.92
N SER A 499 9.42 -17.65 -21.96
CA SER A 499 8.89 -16.37 -22.47
C SER A 499 8.03 -15.63 -21.43
N VAL A 500 7.34 -16.38 -20.56
CA VAL A 500 6.57 -15.83 -19.44
C VAL A 500 7.50 -15.34 -18.35
N TYR A 501 8.51 -16.12 -17.96
CA TYR A 501 9.50 -15.73 -16.94
C TYR A 501 10.20 -14.40 -17.29
N LYS A 502 10.53 -14.19 -18.57
CA LYS A 502 11.14 -12.95 -19.07
C LYS A 502 10.26 -11.71 -18.85
N ARG A 503 8.94 -11.87 -18.74
CA ARG A 503 7.94 -10.81 -18.50
C ARG A 503 7.62 -10.57 -17.03
N LEU A 504 8.16 -11.38 -16.11
CA LEU A 504 7.97 -11.17 -14.68
C LEU A 504 8.81 -9.99 -14.19
N THR A 505 8.33 -9.32 -13.14
CA THR A 505 9.16 -8.35 -12.41
C THR A 505 10.28 -9.06 -11.66
N MET A 506 11.27 -8.30 -11.19
CA MET A 506 12.39 -8.87 -10.45
C MET A 506 11.94 -9.66 -9.21
N SER A 507 11.07 -9.08 -8.40
CA SER A 507 10.56 -9.73 -7.20
C SER A 507 9.77 -11.00 -7.54
N GLN A 508 8.98 -11.00 -8.62
CA GLN A 508 8.29 -12.18 -9.12
C GLN A 508 9.26 -13.28 -9.60
N LYS A 509 10.36 -12.92 -10.26
CA LYS A 509 11.43 -13.85 -10.65
C LYS A 509 12.09 -14.46 -9.41
N TYR A 510 12.35 -13.65 -8.38
CA TYR A 510 12.92 -14.14 -7.12
C TYR A 510 12.01 -15.15 -6.44
N ILE A 511 10.70 -14.88 -6.39
CA ILE A 511 9.71 -15.82 -5.87
C ILE A 511 9.75 -17.14 -6.68
N CYS A 512 9.72 -17.07 -8.02
CA CYS A 512 9.80 -18.27 -8.86
C CYS A 512 11.06 -19.10 -8.59
N ASN A 513 12.22 -18.43 -8.46
CA ASN A 513 13.50 -19.10 -8.23
C ASN A 513 13.60 -19.69 -6.82
N LEU A 514 13.11 -18.99 -5.79
CA LEU A 514 13.08 -19.52 -4.42
C LEU A 514 12.17 -20.75 -4.30
N ILE A 515 11.06 -20.79 -5.05
CA ILE A 515 10.16 -21.96 -5.07
C ILE A 515 10.81 -23.15 -5.79
N GLN A 516 11.58 -22.91 -6.85
CA GLN A 516 12.07 -23.98 -7.75
C GLN A 516 13.51 -24.45 -7.46
N ASP A 517 14.38 -23.56 -7.00
CA ASP A 517 15.82 -23.79 -6.81
C ASP A 517 16.32 -23.07 -5.55
N TYR A 518 15.69 -23.39 -4.42
CA TYR A 518 15.91 -22.70 -3.15
C TYR A 518 17.37 -22.73 -2.69
N GLU A 519 17.98 -23.92 -2.66
CA GLU A 519 19.31 -24.13 -2.07
C GLU A 519 20.40 -23.34 -2.81
N LYS A 520 20.25 -23.17 -4.12
CA LYS A 520 21.14 -22.35 -4.92
C LYS A 520 20.82 -20.87 -4.78
N PHE A 521 19.56 -20.50 -4.88
CA PHE A 521 19.17 -19.10 -5.06
C PHE A 521 19.04 -18.32 -3.74
N ALA A 522 18.59 -18.94 -2.66
CA ALA A 522 18.42 -18.26 -1.37
C ALA A 522 19.75 -17.64 -0.86
N PRO A 523 20.91 -18.31 -0.95
CA PRO A 523 22.20 -17.69 -0.63
C PRO A 523 22.58 -16.54 -1.58
N GLU A 524 22.23 -16.63 -2.87
CA GLU A 524 22.59 -15.60 -3.87
C GLU A 524 21.91 -14.25 -3.61
N ILE A 525 20.65 -14.28 -3.16
CA ILE A 525 19.85 -13.07 -2.90
C ILE A 525 19.72 -12.71 -1.42
N LYS A 526 20.38 -13.44 -0.52
CA LYS A 526 20.49 -13.04 0.88
C LYS A 526 21.04 -11.62 0.93
N ASP A 527 20.31 -10.74 1.61
CA ASP A 527 20.58 -9.31 1.73
C ASP A 527 20.37 -8.44 0.47
N LYS A 528 19.79 -8.98 -0.62
CA LYS A 528 19.62 -8.29 -1.91
C LYS A 528 18.14 -8.09 -2.28
N TYR A 529 17.39 -7.41 -1.42
CA TYR A 529 15.95 -7.13 -1.57
C TYR A 529 15.68 -5.92 -2.50
N THR A 530 14.55 -5.92 -3.23
CA THR A 530 14.32 -5.06 -4.40
C THR A 530 14.13 -3.58 -4.05
N SER A 531 13.68 -3.30 -2.82
CA SER A 531 13.67 -1.94 -2.26
C SER A 531 12.97 -0.88 -3.13
N VAL A 532 11.80 -1.23 -3.65
CA VAL A 532 10.95 -0.47 -4.61
C VAL A 532 10.70 1.00 -4.27
N CYS A 533 10.75 1.38 -2.98
CA CYS A 533 10.55 2.75 -2.50
C CYS A 533 11.85 3.50 -2.15
N LYS A 534 13.02 2.99 -2.52
CA LYS A 534 14.29 3.71 -2.39
C LYS A 534 14.49 4.64 -3.57
N THR A 535 14.75 5.92 -3.28
CA THR A 535 15.05 6.92 -4.31
C THR A 535 16.50 7.37 -4.20
N LYS A 536 17.24 7.34 -5.31
CA LYS A 536 18.57 7.97 -5.41
C LYS A 536 18.39 9.48 -5.34
N MET A 537 18.86 10.11 -4.26
CA MET A 537 18.98 11.55 -4.16
C MET A 537 20.45 11.95 -4.21
N PHE A 538 20.70 13.17 -4.68
CA PHE A 538 22.01 13.80 -4.55
C PHE A 538 21.86 14.96 -3.57
N ASP A 539 22.73 15.02 -2.57
CA ASP A 539 22.79 16.21 -1.71
C ASP A 539 23.28 17.43 -2.52
N ARG A 540 23.28 18.60 -1.88
CA ARG A 540 23.76 19.86 -2.48
C ARG A 540 25.23 19.83 -2.94
N TYR A 541 25.98 18.79 -2.59
CA TYR A 541 27.38 18.58 -2.94
C TYR A 541 27.55 17.48 -4.00
N GLY A 542 26.45 16.93 -4.53
CA GLY A 542 26.47 15.84 -5.51
C GLY A 542 26.78 14.47 -4.91
N ASN A 543 26.77 14.32 -3.58
CA ASN A 543 26.95 13.02 -2.94
C ASN A 543 25.66 12.22 -2.96
N TYR A 544 25.81 10.91 -3.10
CA TYR A 544 24.71 9.96 -3.00
C TYR A 544 24.07 9.98 -1.60
N VAL A 545 22.75 10.18 -1.56
CA VAL A 545 21.90 10.01 -0.39
C VAL A 545 20.70 9.14 -0.79
N VAL A 546 20.46 8.06 -0.05
CA VAL A 546 19.22 7.28 -0.18
C VAL A 546 18.23 7.87 0.80
N ASN A 547 17.07 8.32 0.32
CA ASN A 547 15.93 8.49 1.22
C ASN A 547 15.18 7.16 1.29
N PHE A 548 15.14 6.59 2.48
CA PHE A 548 14.27 5.47 2.81
C PHE A 548 12.97 6.11 3.25
N ALA A 549 11.90 6.07 2.45
CA ALA A 549 10.62 6.33 3.12
C ALA A 549 10.25 5.12 3.94
N MET A 550 10.29 3.92 3.36
CA MET A 550 9.71 2.74 4.00
C MET A 550 10.25 1.41 3.49
N VAL A 551 10.04 0.39 4.33
CA VAL A 551 10.61 -0.97 4.32
C VAL A 551 12.10 -0.94 4.64
N THR A 552 12.38 -1.05 5.93
CA THR A 552 13.73 -1.31 6.42
C THR A 552 13.91 -2.79 6.69
N TYR A 553 15.12 -3.29 6.46
CA TYR A 553 15.52 -4.64 6.81
C TYR A 553 16.64 -4.53 7.85
N PRO A 554 16.31 -4.49 9.15
CA PRO A 554 17.31 -4.39 10.20
C PRO A 554 18.33 -5.52 10.08
N GLY A 555 19.62 -5.19 10.16
CA GLY A 555 20.71 -6.17 10.06
C GLY A 555 21.02 -6.66 8.63
N VAL A 556 20.32 -6.17 7.62
CA VAL A 556 20.59 -6.51 6.22
C VAL A 556 21.52 -5.49 5.58
N LYS A 557 22.56 -5.98 4.88
CA LYS A 557 23.46 -5.15 4.09
C LYS A 557 22.70 -4.57 2.91
N ASP A 558 22.37 -3.29 2.99
CA ASP A 558 21.80 -2.60 1.84
C ASP A 558 22.82 -2.60 0.70
N ILE A 559 22.39 -3.15 -0.41
CA ILE A 559 23.05 -3.17 -1.70
C ILE A 559 23.60 -1.81 -2.18
N TYR A 560 23.07 -0.69 -1.67
CA TYR A 560 23.58 0.66 -1.95
C TYR A 560 24.52 1.21 -0.88
N GLU A 561 24.53 0.60 0.31
CA GLU A 561 25.43 1.03 1.38
C GLU A 561 26.83 0.51 1.09
N LYS A 562 27.74 1.46 0.84
CA LYS A 562 29.17 1.16 0.80
C LYS A 562 29.57 0.57 2.14
N GLU A 563 30.36 -0.50 2.11
CA GLU A 563 30.85 -1.20 3.30
C GLU A 563 31.47 -0.25 4.34
N GLU A 564 32.20 0.77 3.87
CA GLU A 564 32.71 1.88 4.67
C GLU A 564 31.63 2.54 5.54
N THR A 565 30.47 2.85 4.95
CA THR A 565 29.37 3.55 5.64
C THR A 565 28.76 2.66 6.72
N MET A 566 28.67 1.35 6.48
CA MET A 566 28.17 0.39 7.49
C MET A 566 29.15 0.27 8.66
N LEU A 567 30.43 0.07 8.37
CA LEU A 567 31.47 -0.01 9.40
C LEU A 567 31.49 1.25 10.27
N LEU A 568 31.37 2.44 9.65
CA LEU A 568 31.30 3.70 10.40
C LEU A 568 30.05 3.83 11.28
N LYS A 569 28.88 3.34 10.85
CA LYS A 569 27.66 3.32 11.67
C LYS A 569 27.84 2.44 12.91
N GLU A 570 28.52 1.32 12.76
CA GLU A 570 28.85 0.37 13.84
C GLU A 570 30.06 0.82 14.68
N LYS A 571 30.59 2.02 14.42
CA LYS A 571 31.81 2.56 15.06
C LYS A 571 33.04 1.66 14.87
N LEU A 572 33.11 0.98 13.74
CA LEU A 572 34.24 0.17 13.31
C LEU A 572 35.11 0.94 12.30
N MET A 573 36.39 0.59 12.26
CA MET A 573 37.36 1.15 11.32
C MET A 573 36.94 0.84 9.87
N PRO A 574 36.78 1.85 9.00
CA PRO A 574 36.27 1.64 7.64
C PRO A 574 37.32 1.18 6.61
N PHE A 575 38.60 1.41 6.88
CA PHE A 575 39.68 1.25 5.90
C PHE A 575 40.96 0.69 6.53
N GLY A 576 41.88 0.28 5.65
CA GLY A 576 43.24 -0.12 6.02
C GLY A 576 43.31 -1.46 6.75
N LYS A 577 44.48 -1.75 7.32
CA LYS A 577 44.78 -3.02 7.99
C LYS A 577 43.92 -3.32 9.22
N PHE A 578 43.26 -2.30 9.77
CA PHE A 578 42.39 -2.40 10.95
C PHE A 578 40.90 -2.40 10.60
N LYS A 579 40.54 -2.55 9.33
CA LYS A 579 39.14 -2.54 8.90
C LYS A 579 38.30 -3.55 9.69
N GLY A 580 37.17 -3.12 10.23
CA GLY A 580 36.29 -3.95 11.06
C GLY A 580 36.61 -3.96 12.55
N THR A 581 37.74 -3.39 12.99
CA THR A 581 38.07 -3.25 14.42
C THR A 581 37.28 -2.11 15.06
N PRO A 582 36.76 -2.25 16.29
CA PRO A 582 36.12 -1.14 17.01
C PRO A 582 37.05 0.06 17.13
N ILE A 583 36.56 1.23 16.74
CA ILE A 583 37.36 2.47 16.81
C ILE A 583 37.77 2.73 18.25
N ALA A 584 36.91 2.44 19.23
CA ALA A 584 37.21 2.64 20.65
C ALA A 584 38.43 1.85 21.15
N ASP A 585 38.73 0.71 20.53
CA ASP A 585 39.79 -0.21 20.96
C ASP A 585 41.13 0.05 20.23
N MET A 586 41.17 1.09 19.39
CA MET A 586 42.34 1.43 18.60
C MET A 586 43.42 2.15 19.41
N ASP A 587 44.68 1.82 19.13
CA ASP A 587 45.81 2.56 19.69
C ASP A 587 45.94 3.96 19.13
N LYS A 588 46.25 4.94 19.99
CA LYS A 588 46.44 6.35 19.62
C LYS A 588 47.49 6.53 18.51
N LYS A 589 48.51 5.68 18.46
CA LYS A 589 49.56 5.71 17.44
C LYS A 589 49.01 5.35 16.06
N ASP A 590 48.21 4.30 15.99
CA ASP A 590 47.60 3.83 14.74
C ASP A 590 46.53 4.79 14.23
N ILE A 591 45.78 5.43 15.14
CA ILE A 591 44.82 6.48 14.78
C ILE A 591 45.51 7.71 14.19
N LYS A 592 46.63 8.15 14.79
CA LYS A 592 47.43 9.27 14.25
C LYS A 592 47.96 8.95 12.85
N GLU A 593 48.32 7.70 12.59
CA GLU A 593 48.76 7.27 11.27
C GLU A 593 47.59 7.24 10.27
N PHE A 594 46.43 6.72 10.71
CA PHE A 594 45.21 6.74 9.91
C PHE A 594 44.79 8.18 9.52
N PHE A 595 44.92 9.16 10.42
CA PHE A 595 44.60 10.56 10.11
C PHE A 595 45.48 11.19 9.01
N LYS A 596 46.63 10.59 8.72
CA LYS A 596 47.51 11.03 7.61
C LYS A 596 47.05 10.51 6.26
N THR A 597 46.23 9.46 6.24
CA THR A 597 45.78 8.79 5.02
C THR A 597 44.90 9.68 4.15
N LYS A 598 44.87 9.39 2.85
CA LYS A 598 44.03 10.12 1.89
C LYS A 598 42.55 9.87 2.17
N GLU A 599 42.25 8.63 2.55
CA GLU A 599 40.94 8.11 2.92
C GLU A 599 40.31 8.92 4.06
N PHE A 600 41.09 9.27 5.09
CA PHE A 600 40.62 10.14 6.17
C PHE A 600 40.53 11.61 5.76
N LYS A 601 41.59 12.13 5.13
CA LYS A 601 41.70 13.56 4.81
C LYS A 601 40.64 14.04 3.82
N GLN A 602 40.20 13.19 2.90
CA GLN A 602 39.28 13.57 1.82
C GLN A 602 37.82 13.15 2.09
N ASN A 603 37.54 12.50 3.22
CA ASN A 603 36.22 11.95 3.51
C ASN A 603 35.56 12.63 4.72
N PRO A 604 34.64 13.58 4.50
CA PRO A 604 33.97 14.30 5.58
C PRO A 604 33.11 13.39 6.48
N LYS A 605 32.59 12.27 5.96
CA LYS A 605 31.78 11.33 6.74
C LYS A 605 32.62 10.60 7.79
N VAL A 606 33.80 10.15 7.40
CA VAL A 606 34.78 9.53 8.31
C VAL A 606 35.17 10.55 9.38
N ARG A 607 35.59 11.77 9.01
CA ARG A 607 35.99 12.81 9.95
C ARG A 607 34.90 13.14 10.98
N LYS A 608 33.64 13.18 10.56
CA LYS A 608 32.49 13.41 11.46
C LYS A 608 32.35 12.34 12.53
N VAL A 609 32.62 11.07 12.22
CA VAL A 609 32.56 9.96 13.19
C VAL A 609 33.73 10.04 14.17
N PHE A 610 34.95 10.25 13.67
CA PHE A 610 36.14 10.36 14.53
C PHE A 610 36.12 11.58 15.45
N ARG A 611 35.52 12.71 15.04
CA ARG A 611 35.31 13.86 15.94
C ARG A 611 34.45 13.54 17.15
N LYS A 612 33.53 12.58 17.02
CA LYS A 612 32.63 12.14 18.11
C LYS A 612 33.20 10.95 18.89
N SER A 613 34.43 10.53 18.59
CA SER A 613 35.12 9.43 19.27
C SER A 613 36.12 9.97 20.32
N ALA A 614 36.73 9.06 21.08
CA ALA A 614 37.80 9.39 22.03
C ALA A 614 39.06 10.02 21.39
N PHE A 615 39.14 10.06 20.05
CA PHE A 615 40.26 10.63 19.30
C PHE A 615 39.94 11.97 18.64
N GLY A 616 38.78 12.58 18.95
CA GLY A 616 38.38 13.86 18.38
C GLY A 616 39.42 14.96 18.59
N ASP A 617 40.04 15.00 19.77
CA ASP A 617 41.06 16.00 20.15
C ASP A 617 42.37 15.87 19.35
N LEU A 618 42.62 14.72 18.73
CA LEU A 618 43.79 14.49 17.88
C LEU A 618 43.58 15.02 16.45
N MET A 619 42.37 15.49 16.12
CA MET A 619 42.03 15.98 14.79
C MET A 619 42.30 17.47 14.64
N LYS A 620 42.59 17.87 13.41
CA LYS A 620 42.73 19.28 13.04
C LYS A 620 41.36 19.96 12.93
N PRO A 621 41.32 21.30 12.99
CA PRO A 621 40.15 22.09 12.58
C PRO A 621 39.66 21.67 11.17
N GLU A 622 38.34 21.70 10.96
CA GLU A 622 37.77 21.20 9.69
C GLU A 622 38.24 22.00 8.47
N SER A 623 38.52 23.30 8.64
CA SER A 623 39.06 24.19 7.61
C SER A 623 40.44 23.77 7.07
N GLU A 624 41.18 22.92 7.80
CA GLU A 624 42.49 22.43 7.36
C GLU A 624 42.43 21.20 6.46
N TYR A 625 41.27 20.54 6.35
CA TYR A 625 41.11 19.39 5.46
C TYR A 625 40.71 19.84 4.06
N LYS A 626 41.44 19.37 3.03
CA LYS A 626 41.10 19.62 1.63
C LYS A 626 40.10 18.56 1.16
N ASP A 627 38.85 18.98 0.99
CA ASP A 627 37.82 18.14 0.38
C ASP A 627 37.98 18.06 -1.15
N MET A 628 37.47 16.99 -1.76
CA MET A 628 37.45 16.89 -3.22
C MET A 628 36.52 17.96 -3.79
N LEU A 629 37.03 18.81 -4.68
CA LEU A 629 36.20 19.62 -5.58
C LEU A 629 35.59 18.67 -6.63
N ALA A 630 34.27 18.56 -6.66
CA ALA A 630 33.59 17.82 -7.72
C ALA A 630 33.89 18.47 -9.09
N PRO A 631 34.16 17.70 -10.15
CA PRO A 631 34.24 18.27 -11.48
C PRO A 631 32.86 18.81 -11.87
N THR A 632 32.76 20.12 -12.09
CA THR A 632 31.58 20.74 -12.68
C THR A 632 31.39 20.17 -14.09
N LYS A 633 30.31 19.44 -14.32
CA LYS A 633 29.82 19.14 -15.68
C LYS A 633 29.20 20.41 -16.24
N ASP A 634 30.05 21.35 -16.65
CA ASP A 634 29.67 22.40 -17.58
C ASP A 634 30.87 22.74 -18.47
N LYS A 635 30.89 22.13 -19.65
CA LYS A 635 31.49 22.74 -20.83
C LYS A 635 30.45 22.73 -21.93
N SER A 636 29.75 23.85 -22.04
CA SER A 636 29.17 24.30 -23.28
C SER A 636 30.24 24.25 -24.38
N MET A 637 29.98 23.47 -25.43
CA MET A 637 30.74 23.62 -26.68
C MET A 637 30.28 24.90 -27.36
N SER A 638 30.97 26.01 -27.07
CA SER A 638 31.01 27.13 -28.00
C SER A 638 32.14 26.89 -29.00
N THR A 639 31.77 26.59 -30.24
CA THR A 639 32.70 26.61 -31.37
C THR A 639 32.82 28.04 -31.89
N LYS A 640 33.98 28.67 -31.66
CA LYS A 640 34.54 29.70 -32.55
C LYS A 640 36.01 29.39 -32.78
N GLY A 641 36.42 29.51 -34.04
CA GLY A 641 37.51 28.75 -34.64
C GLY A 641 38.91 29.32 -34.45
N ALA A 642 39.91 28.55 -34.90
CA ALA A 642 41.02 29.03 -35.73
C ALA A 642 41.77 27.85 -36.38
N LEU A 643 41.62 27.78 -37.70
CA LEU A 643 42.57 27.40 -38.75
C LEU A 643 43.91 26.72 -38.36
N ARG A 644 44.15 25.53 -38.94
CA ARG A 644 45.36 25.25 -39.74
C ARG A 644 45.16 24.02 -40.63
N GLY A 645 45.30 24.23 -41.93
CA GLY A 645 44.94 23.24 -42.95
C GLY A 645 46.05 22.26 -43.35
N LYS A 646 45.65 21.27 -44.16
CA LYS A 646 46.40 20.66 -45.28
C LYS A 646 45.46 19.82 -46.16
N ARG A 647 45.14 20.36 -47.36
CA ARG A 647 45.22 19.77 -48.74
C ARG A 647 45.39 18.23 -48.83
N VAL A 648 44.81 17.38 -49.71
CA VAL A 648 44.07 17.35 -51.02
C VAL A 648 43.48 15.90 -51.10
N LYS A 649 42.32 15.52 -51.69
CA LYS A 649 42.03 15.28 -53.13
C LYS A 649 40.56 14.82 -53.34
N LYS A 650 40.00 15.31 -54.45
CA LYS A 650 38.72 14.94 -55.08
C LYS A 650 38.73 13.49 -55.56
N GLY A 651 37.58 12.82 -55.40
CA GLY A 651 37.15 11.68 -56.20
C GLY A 651 35.61 11.70 -56.31
N LYS A 652 35.09 11.96 -57.52
CA LYS A 652 33.66 11.88 -57.85
C LYS A 652 33.27 10.42 -58.07
N THR A 653 32.08 10.01 -57.62
CA THR A 653 31.18 9.15 -58.42
C THR A 653 29.74 9.28 -57.95
N MET A 654 28.86 9.67 -58.88
CA MET A 654 27.40 9.56 -58.78
C MET A 654 26.96 8.10 -58.95
N ARG A 655 25.88 7.68 -58.26
CA ARG A 655 24.92 6.71 -58.83
C ARG A 655 23.52 6.78 -58.21
N LYS A 656 22.62 7.40 -58.99
CA LYS A 656 21.21 7.08 -59.30
C LYS A 656 20.25 6.67 -58.17
N ALA A 657 19.37 7.61 -57.84
CA ALA A 657 18.02 7.36 -57.36
C ALA A 657 17.19 6.60 -58.43
N LYS A 658 16.49 5.53 -58.03
CA LYS A 658 15.47 4.86 -58.84
C LYS A 658 14.11 5.01 -58.15
N ARG A 659 13.26 5.80 -58.80
CA ARG A 659 11.84 6.03 -58.50
C ARG A 659 11.06 4.76 -58.89
N VAL A 660 10.23 4.21 -57.99
CA VAL A 660 9.18 3.25 -58.34
C VAL A 660 7.84 3.74 -57.80
N LYS A 661 6.82 3.50 -58.63
CA LYS A 661 5.51 4.16 -58.77
C LYS A 661 4.64 4.13 -57.51
N LYS A 662 4.03 5.28 -57.21
CA LYS A 662 2.96 5.46 -56.22
C LYS A 662 1.64 5.04 -56.86
N GLY A 663 1.19 3.81 -56.60
CA GLY A 663 -0.19 3.40 -56.87
C GLY A 663 -1.14 4.20 -55.99
N LYS A 664 -2.17 4.81 -56.60
CA LYS A 664 -3.29 5.43 -55.88
C LYS A 664 -4.14 4.31 -55.27
N THR A 665 -4.04 4.11 -53.96
CA THR A 665 -5.11 3.52 -53.15
C THR A 665 -5.65 4.60 -52.22
N MET A 666 -6.93 4.95 -52.39
CA MET A 666 -7.62 5.90 -51.51
C MET A 666 -7.57 5.38 -50.07
N ARG A 667 -6.94 6.13 -49.16
CA ARG A 667 -7.08 5.93 -47.71
C ARG A 667 -8.56 6.14 -47.35
N LYS A 668 -9.25 5.10 -46.90
CA LYS A 668 -10.51 5.26 -46.14
C LYS A 668 -10.18 6.11 -44.90
N GLY A 669 -10.65 7.36 -44.87
CA GLY A 669 -10.44 8.26 -43.73
C GLY A 669 -11.09 7.70 -42.46
N LYS A 670 -10.37 7.76 -41.33
CA LYS A 670 -10.90 7.34 -40.02
C LYS A 670 -12.07 8.27 -39.63
N ARG A 671 -13.29 7.71 -39.55
CA ARG A 671 -14.47 8.41 -39.02
C ARG A 671 -14.38 8.45 -37.49
N THR A 672 -14.57 9.62 -36.88
CA THR A 672 -14.60 9.80 -35.41
C THR A 672 -15.88 10.49 -34.97
N LEU A 673 -16.65 9.90 -34.06
CA LEU A 673 -17.86 10.51 -33.48
C LEU A 673 -17.53 11.03 -32.08
N TYR A 674 -17.76 12.32 -31.88
CA TYR A 674 -17.63 12.98 -30.59
C TYR A 674 -19.00 13.12 -29.95
N TYR A 675 -19.07 12.88 -28.66
CA TYR A 675 -20.18 13.25 -27.80
C TYR A 675 -19.68 14.21 -26.73
N PHE A 676 -20.12 15.46 -26.81
CA PHE A 676 -19.83 16.51 -25.85
C PHE A 676 -20.91 16.54 -24.76
N TYR A 677 -20.47 16.49 -23.50
CA TYR A 677 -21.33 16.53 -22.31
C TYR A 677 -20.81 17.53 -21.28
N MET A 678 -21.61 17.81 -20.24
CA MET A 678 -21.25 18.64 -19.10
C MET A 678 -21.74 17.97 -17.82
N ASP A 679 -21.00 18.13 -16.72
CA ASP A 679 -21.41 17.59 -15.41
C ASP A 679 -22.65 18.31 -14.88
N GLY A 680 -23.60 17.57 -14.29
CA GLY A 680 -24.89 18.11 -13.83
C GLY A 680 -25.92 18.37 -14.96
N CYS A 681 -25.66 17.91 -16.18
CA CYS A 681 -26.57 18.05 -17.32
C CYS A 681 -27.61 16.91 -17.36
N GLY A 682 -28.83 17.16 -16.87
CA GLY A 682 -29.90 16.14 -16.86
C GLY A 682 -30.28 15.59 -18.25
N TRP A 683 -30.11 16.38 -19.32
CA TRP A 683 -30.29 15.90 -20.71
C TRP A 683 -29.17 14.97 -21.17
N CYS A 684 -27.96 15.19 -20.68
CA CYS A 684 -26.80 14.34 -20.92
C CYS A 684 -26.99 12.99 -20.21
N ASP A 685 -27.52 13.00 -18.99
CA ASP A 685 -27.83 11.78 -18.23
C ASP A 685 -28.89 10.92 -18.92
N LYS A 686 -29.93 11.55 -19.47
CA LYS A 686 -30.92 10.85 -20.31
C LYS A 686 -30.32 10.25 -21.59
N PHE A 687 -29.28 10.86 -22.15
CA PHE A 687 -28.65 10.40 -23.38
C PHE A 687 -27.54 9.34 -23.16
N ASN A 688 -26.89 9.34 -21.99
CA ASN A 688 -25.79 8.42 -21.65
C ASN A 688 -26.10 6.93 -21.91
N PRO A 689 -27.29 6.38 -21.57
CA PRO A 689 -27.64 5.00 -21.89
C PRO A 689 -27.65 4.71 -23.40
N THR A 690 -28.15 5.64 -24.22
CA THR A 690 -28.15 5.50 -25.69
C THR A 690 -26.74 5.57 -26.25
N TRP A 691 -25.91 6.47 -25.73
CA TRP A 691 -24.49 6.56 -26.09
C TRP A 691 -23.74 5.25 -25.83
N ILE A 692 -23.94 4.62 -24.67
CA ILE A 692 -23.30 3.33 -24.32
C ILE A 692 -23.71 2.23 -25.32
N LYS A 693 -24.99 2.16 -25.69
CA LYS A 693 -25.49 1.21 -26.70
C LYS A 693 -24.85 1.46 -28.08
N LEU A 694 -24.74 2.73 -28.48
CA LEU A 694 -24.09 3.16 -29.73
C LEU A 694 -22.61 2.76 -29.75
N VAL A 695 -21.89 2.98 -28.63
CA VAL A 695 -20.48 2.62 -28.49
C VAL A 695 -20.27 1.12 -28.64
N LYS A 696 -21.13 0.31 -28.01
CA LYS A 696 -21.05 -1.16 -28.09
C LYS A 696 -21.23 -1.67 -29.52
N GLU A 697 -22.17 -1.09 -30.28
CA GLU A 697 -22.50 -1.54 -31.63
C GLU A 697 -21.47 -1.09 -32.70
N PHE A 698 -20.87 0.09 -32.54
CA PHE A 698 -19.97 0.68 -33.54
C PHE A 698 -18.47 0.66 -33.18
N LYS A 699 -18.07 0.03 -32.05
CA LYS A 699 -16.68 -0.02 -31.53
C LYS A 699 -15.61 -0.40 -32.58
N ASN A 700 -15.96 -1.28 -33.51
CA ASN A 700 -15.04 -1.79 -34.54
C ASN A 700 -15.15 -1.07 -35.89
N LYS A 701 -16.11 -0.14 -36.05
CA LYS A 701 -16.40 0.58 -37.30
C LYS A 701 -16.07 2.07 -37.23
N LEU A 702 -16.10 2.65 -36.03
CA LEU A 702 -15.97 4.09 -35.82
C LEU A 702 -15.22 4.40 -34.53
N THR A 703 -14.36 5.42 -34.55
CA THR A 703 -13.70 5.88 -33.32
C THR A 703 -14.67 6.76 -32.54
N MET A 704 -15.01 6.43 -31.31
CA MET A 704 -16.00 7.18 -30.52
C MET A 704 -15.34 7.81 -29.31
N LYS A 705 -15.63 9.08 -29.05
CA LYS A 705 -15.03 9.87 -27.97
C LYS A 705 -16.11 10.62 -27.22
N LYS A 706 -16.18 10.41 -25.90
CA LYS A 706 -17.01 11.21 -25.00
C LYS A 706 -16.10 12.27 -24.36
N VAL A 707 -16.49 13.54 -24.43
CA VAL A 707 -15.65 14.69 -24.05
C VAL A 707 -16.43 15.60 -23.11
N ASN A 708 -15.84 15.90 -21.94
CA ASN A 708 -16.39 16.91 -21.03
C ASN A 708 -16.10 18.30 -21.62
N GLY A 709 -17.14 19.03 -21.99
CA GLY A 709 -17.05 20.31 -22.67
C GLY A 709 -16.32 21.37 -21.85
N PRO A 710 -16.79 21.70 -20.63
CA PRO A 710 -16.11 22.63 -19.73
C PRO A 710 -14.62 22.36 -19.49
N GLU A 711 -14.22 21.09 -19.43
CA GLU A 711 -12.81 20.69 -19.26
C GLU A 711 -12.00 20.70 -20.58
N SER A 712 -12.64 20.97 -21.72
CA SER A 712 -12.02 20.96 -23.06
C SER A 712 -12.44 22.16 -23.92
N PRO A 713 -12.15 23.41 -23.50
CA PRO A 713 -12.59 24.64 -24.19
C PRO A 713 -12.04 24.76 -25.62
N GLU A 714 -10.84 24.22 -25.89
CA GLU A 714 -10.26 24.20 -27.24
C GLU A 714 -11.09 23.36 -28.23
N LEU A 715 -11.66 22.24 -27.77
CA LEU A 715 -12.51 21.37 -28.59
C LEU A 715 -13.90 21.96 -28.78
N LEU A 716 -14.46 22.63 -27.76
CA LEU A 716 -15.72 23.35 -27.89
C LEU A 716 -15.61 24.45 -28.94
N ARG A 717 -14.53 25.25 -28.93
CA ARG A 717 -14.29 26.28 -29.95
C ARG A 717 -14.05 25.66 -31.33
N LYS A 718 -13.30 24.56 -31.42
CA LYS A 718 -12.99 23.88 -32.69
C LYS A 718 -14.23 23.34 -33.40
N PHE A 719 -15.21 22.85 -32.65
CA PHE A 719 -16.44 22.30 -33.20
C PHE A 719 -17.65 23.20 -33.01
N ASP A 720 -17.46 24.43 -32.51
CA ASP A 720 -18.52 25.42 -32.26
C ASP A 720 -19.69 24.86 -31.43
N ILE A 721 -19.37 24.26 -30.29
CA ILE A 721 -20.36 23.63 -29.40
C ILE A 721 -20.76 24.61 -28.30
N GLN A 722 -22.05 24.97 -28.29
CA GLN A 722 -22.63 25.95 -27.35
C GLN A 722 -23.64 25.32 -26.38
N THR A 723 -24.15 24.11 -26.69
CA THR A 723 -25.17 23.42 -25.90
C THR A 723 -24.81 21.94 -25.71
N PHE A 724 -25.31 21.34 -24.62
CA PHE A 724 -25.09 19.94 -24.28
C PHE A 724 -26.42 19.22 -24.08
N PRO A 725 -26.54 17.93 -24.46
CA PRO A 725 -25.54 17.09 -25.13
C PRO A 725 -25.38 17.39 -26.62
N ALA A 726 -24.16 17.44 -27.16
CA ALA A 726 -23.91 17.63 -28.59
C ALA A 726 -23.13 16.46 -29.21
N ILE A 727 -23.45 16.11 -30.45
CA ILE A 727 -22.84 14.97 -31.16
C ILE A 727 -22.26 15.47 -32.48
N VAL A 728 -20.99 15.12 -32.75
CA VAL A 728 -20.28 15.57 -33.96
C VAL A 728 -19.56 14.42 -34.62
N LEU A 729 -19.88 14.14 -35.89
CA LEU A 729 -19.18 13.16 -36.71
C LEU A 729 -18.08 13.85 -37.54
N VAL A 730 -16.82 13.55 -37.23
CA VAL A 730 -15.67 14.00 -38.02
C VAL A 730 -15.33 12.95 -39.05
N THR A 731 -15.42 13.33 -40.31
CA THR A 731 -15.01 12.52 -41.46
C THR A 731 -13.88 13.19 -42.24
N GLY A 732 -13.38 12.55 -43.29
CA GLY A 732 -12.43 13.18 -44.21
C GLY A 732 -12.97 14.43 -44.94
N LYS A 733 -14.28 14.72 -44.83
CA LYS A 733 -14.93 15.91 -45.38
C LYS A 733 -15.10 17.06 -44.37
N GLY A 734 -14.76 16.84 -43.09
CA GLY A 734 -14.95 17.82 -42.01
C GLY A 734 -15.87 17.31 -40.88
N PRO A 735 -16.12 18.15 -39.86
CA PRO A 735 -17.08 17.88 -38.79
C PRO A 735 -18.53 18.08 -39.27
N ASP A 736 -19.40 17.16 -38.89
CA ASP A 736 -20.84 17.22 -39.15
C ASP A 736 -21.60 17.12 -37.82
N LYS A 737 -22.34 18.17 -37.45
CA LYS A 737 -23.09 18.23 -36.18
C LYS A 737 -24.42 17.51 -36.35
N TYR A 738 -24.77 16.69 -35.37
CA TYR A 738 -26.04 15.96 -35.39
C TYR A 738 -27.14 16.76 -34.68
N GLU A 739 -28.18 17.12 -35.43
CA GLU A 739 -29.34 17.88 -34.95
C GLU A 739 -30.64 17.03 -34.86
N GLY A 740 -30.54 15.72 -35.14
CA GLY A 740 -31.69 14.81 -35.15
C GLY A 740 -32.17 14.39 -33.76
N ASP A 741 -33.17 13.51 -33.71
CA ASP A 741 -33.64 12.97 -32.44
C ASP A 741 -32.54 12.03 -31.88
N ARG A 742 -32.25 12.13 -30.58
CA ARG A 742 -31.13 11.37 -29.98
C ARG A 742 -31.51 9.90 -29.73
N SER A 743 -32.49 9.36 -30.46
CA SER A 743 -32.86 7.95 -30.40
C SER A 743 -31.82 7.09 -31.10
N MET A 744 -31.75 5.82 -30.70
CA MET A 744 -30.85 4.85 -31.31
C MET A 744 -31.15 4.65 -32.81
N LYS A 745 -32.42 4.83 -33.23
CA LYS A 745 -32.86 4.62 -34.62
C LYS A 745 -32.30 5.72 -35.53
N ASP A 746 -32.41 6.97 -35.11
CA ASP A 746 -32.01 8.13 -35.91
C ASP A 746 -30.48 8.31 -35.92
N LEU A 747 -29.81 8.05 -34.79
CA LEU A 747 -28.35 8.03 -34.73
C LEU A 747 -27.73 6.96 -35.64
N LYS A 748 -28.37 5.78 -35.76
CA LYS A 748 -27.94 4.76 -36.73
C LYS A 748 -28.08 5.22 -38.17
N LYS A 749 -29.12 6.00 -38.48
CA LYS A 749 -29.34 6.55 -39.83
C LYS A 749 -28.26 7.58 -40.17
N PHE A 750 -27.90 8.44 -39.22
CA PHE A 750 -26.84 9.42 -39.38
C PHE A 750 -25.43 8.82 -39.54
N LEU A 751 -25.16 7.68 -38.90
CA LEU A 751 -23.85 7.03 -38.95
C LEU A 751 -23.62 6.10 -40.15
N ARG A 752 -24.66 5.84 -40.96
CA ARG A 752 -24.54 5.11 -42.23
C ARG A 752 -23.98 6.08 -43.27
#